data_AF-A0A1U8PS15-F1
#
_entry.id   AF-A0A1U8PS15-F1
#
_cell.length_a   1.000
_cell.length_b   1.000
_cell.length_c   1.000
_cell.angle_alpha   90.00
_cell.angle_beta   90.00
_cell.angle_gamma   90.00
#
_symmetry.space_group_name_H-M   'P 1'
#
loop_
_entity.id
_entity.type
_entity.pdbx_description
1 polymer ?
#
loop_
_entity_poly.entity_id
_entity_poly.type
_entity_poly.pdbx_seq_one_letter_code
_entity_poly.pdbx_strand_id
1 'polypeptide(L)'
;MSEASLDFIRGVCQHTDLENMYVPKIVALFMPPSVEYVVSVLSVLKCGEAFLPVDPAWPRDRILSVLDSLDAALVVTCGSSLVKSGSELVDQLDWLLECCSCPIMRFSMEASIESHKSQSSPAWPCENERKRLFCYLMYTSGSTGKPKGVCGTEEELYPMQGEELLLFKTSISFVDHLQEFLIAALTACTLVIPPFTELKQNVFSIIDFLQAYSISRLTAVPSLMRMILPAMQSQHDIRISSSLKLLVLSGEVLPLSLWNVLSNLLPKTSILNLYGSTEVSGDCLYFDCKGLPSILEMEKLTSVPIGLPISKCSTVLIGETGNSNVGEICIRGVCVSTGYLFENAIIPLNNAKLHQNSICKCSTVECGGQIYFRTGDFAHLLSSGDLVFLGRKDRTIKVNGQRIALEELEDTLRGHNDVVDASVISQKDQGDNEFIVAFISLGEKVKSAEIVKTSIRNSMINKFPSVMVPSRFVFLESLPVSASGKVDYAQLTDSIFSISHVKDEIGDIGASNLMQIIKKAICDALMVEDVSDDDDFFMIGGNSITAAHVSHNLGIDMRLLYTFSTPAKLVISLLEKNVLNNTKFGVNDIPESTMEPDKVNQYSFPESETPDPLGSKLQGHLSLMPHERNDDQAGQSKRLKVDLNKYYVLEPIDLFCGYPWNSAPMRNSFSFSRCNKVMHEGGQVVNGSWQAQLVEVSRTRTGYMQELWKVNMEACVDASPLVVFNDSDIYLFVGSHSYKFLCINAKSGFIQWETRLQGRVEGSAAIVADFSQVVVGCYDGNIYFLELLNGNICWTFHTSGEVKCQPIVHAHRGLIWCGSHDHNLYALDYRNKCCVYTLPCGGSIFGSPAIDETHGALYAASTSGRVTAISIKEMPFCTLWLHELEVPVFGSLSVSSPHGYVICCLVDGHVVALDSSGCIVWKWKTGGPIFAGACISSALPSQVLICSRNGSVYSFEMEKGELLWEVNVGDPITASAYVDENLQLVSNDPSISVDRLVCVCTSSGGIFLFRINLDEGTGDHRKKYLVQKFATLKLEGDVFSSPVIIGGRIFVGCRDDYLHCIAVET
;
A
#
# COMPACT_ATOMS: atom_id res chain seq x y z
N MET A 1 -2.58 57.53 -10.98
CA MET A 1 -3.26 58.49 -11.87
C MET A 1 -3.02 58.09 -13.32
N SER A 2 -3.97 57.40 -13.94
CA SER A 2 -4.58 57.77 -15.23
C SER A 2 -5.71 56.77 -15.45
N GLU A 3 -6.91 57.31 -15.66
CA GLU A 3 -8.17 56.60 -15.78
C GLU A 3 -8.22 55.82 -17.10
N ALA A 4 -8.62 54.56 -17.04
CA ALA A 4 -9.19 53.85 -18.18
C ALA A 4 -10.62 53.43 -17.80
N SER A 5 -11.58 54.19 -18.32
CA SER A 5 -13.01 53.94 -18.27
C SER A 5 -13.34 52.59 -18.93
N LEU A 6 -13.79 51.63 -18.13
CA LEU A 6 -14.45 50.41 -18.62
C LEU A 6 -15.95 50.70 -18.70
N ASP A 7 -16.44 50.90 -19.92
CA ASP A 7 -17.87 51.05 -20.20
C ASP A 7 -18.62 49.77 -19.81
N PHE A 8 -19.56 49.92 -18.88
CA PHE A 8 -20.48 48.88 -18.44
C PHE A 8 -21.51 48.58 -19.52
N ILE A 9 -21.32 47.50 -20.27
CA ILE A 9 -22.39 46.92 -21.09
C ILE A 9 -23.32 46.14 -20.16
N ARG A 10 -24.58 46.61 -20.06
CA ARG A 10 -25.67 45.97 -19.33
C ARG A 10 -25.89 44.53 -19.83
N GLY A 11 -25.70 43.54 -18.97
CA GLY A 11 -26.03 42.14 -19.24
C GLY A 11 -27.54 41.94 -19.33
N VAL A 12 -28.01 41.55 -20.52
CA VAL A 12 -29.41 41.24 -20.85
C VAL A 12 -29.54 39.72 -21.03
N CYS A 13 -30.53 39.13 -20.33
CA CYS A 13 -31.25 37.87 -20.59
C CYS A 13 -30.46 36.56 -20.91
N GLN A 14 -30.36 35.66 -19.91
CA GLN A 14 -29.82 34.29 -20.02
C GLN A 14 -30.75 33.25 -20.74
N HIS A 15 -31.89 33.63 -21.30
CA HIS A 15 -32.82 32.65 -21.89
C HIS A 15 -33.04 32.75 -23.41
N THR A 16 -32.33 33.63 -24.11
CA THR A 16 -32.47 33.79 -25.57
C THR A 16 -31.32 33.23 -26.42
N ASP A 17 -30.26 32.68 -25.82
CA ASP A 17 -29.02 32.30 -26.56
C ASP A 17 -28.76 30.78 -26.68
N LEU A 18 -29.65 29.89 -26.19
CA LEU A 18 -29.45 28.43 -26.28
C LEU A 18 -29.25 27.94 -27.74
N GLU A 19 -29.80 28.65 -28.73
CA GLU A 19 -29.63 28.32 -30.16
C GLU A 19 -28.21 28.60 -30.70
N ASN A 20 -27.40 29.41 -30.00
CA ASN A 20 -26.03 29.77 -30.38
C ASN A 20 -24.96 29.10 -29.52
N MET A 21 -25.34 28.20 -28.60
CA MET A 21 -24.41 27.49 -27.73
C MET A 21 -24.07 26.09 -28.27
N TYR A 22 -22.83 25.65 -28.10
CA TYR A 22 -22.43 24.28 -28.44
C TYR A 22 -22.11 23.46 -27.19
N VAL A 23 -22.34 22.15 -27.27
CA VAL A 23 -21.92 21.19 -26.24
C VAL A 23 -20.42 20.93 -26.44
N PRO A 24 -19.56 21.30 -25.49
CA PRO A 24 -18.13 21.03 -25.59
C PRO A 24 -17.85 19.54 -25.45
N LYS A 25 -16.75 19.09 -26.04
CA LYS A 25 -16.17 17.77 -25.75
C LYS A 25 -15.60 17.77 -24.34
N ILE A 26 -15.59 16.58 -23.74
CA ILE A 26 -15.11 16.37 -22.37
C ILE A 26 -13.70 15.81 -22.44
N VAL A 27 -12.76 16.50 -21.80
CA VAL A 27 -11.37 16.06 -21.62
C VAL A 27 -11.15 15.70 -20.16
N ALA A 28 -10.93 14.43 -19.87
CA ALA A 28 -10.68 13.95 -18.52
C ALA A 28 -9.22 14.21 -18.12
N LEU A 29 -9.00 14.75 -16.92
CA LEU A 29 -7.68 15.07 -16.38
C LEU A 29 -7.39 14.12 -15.22
N PHE A 30 -6.59 13.08 -15.49
CA PHE A 30 -6.21 12.06 -14.53
C PHE A 30 -4.80 12.34 -14.00
N MET A 31 -4.70 13.18 -12.98
CA MET A 31 -3.44 13.54 -12.31
C MET A 31 -3.72 14.22 -10.96
N PRO A 32 -2.81 14.14 -9.98
CA PRO A 32 -2.96 14.87 -8.71
C PRO A 32 -2.80 16.39 -8.91
N PRO A 33 -3.16 17.23 -7.91
CA PRO A 33 -2.77 18.64 -7.89
C PRO A 33 -1.29 18.84 -8.18
N SER A 34 -1.00 19.53 -9.28
CA SER A 34 0.37 19.85 -9.73
C SER A 34 0.34 21.06 -10.66
N VAL A 35 1.52 21.54 -11.06
CA VAL A 35 1.63 22.59 -12.10
C VAL A 35 1.07 22.07 -13.41
N GLU A 36 1.34 20.82 -13.76
CA GLU A 36 0.83 20.17 -14.97
C GLU A 36 -0.70 20.06 -14.98
N TYR A 37 -1.33 19.84 -13.82
CA TYR A 37 -2.78 19.88 -13.70
C TYR A 37 -3.33 21.26 -14.09
N VAL A 38 -2.77 22.34 -13.52
CA VAL A 38 -3.18 23.71 -13.84
C VAL A 38 -2.98 24.02 -15.33
N VAL A 39 -1.82 23.65 -15.89
CA VAL A 39 -1.54 23.83 -17.32
C VAL A 39 -2.53 23.05 -18.19
N SER A 40 -2.88 21.83 -17.80
CA SER A 40 -3.83 20.98 -18.52
C SER A 40 -5.24 21.58 -18.51
N VAL A 41 -5.73 22.03 -17.35
CA VAL A 41 -7.03 22.71 -17.23
C VAL A 41 -7.07 23.93 -18.15
N LEU A 42 -6.07 24.82 -18.05
CA LEU A 42 -6.01 26.02 -18.88
C LEU A 42 -5.90 25.71 -20.38
N SER A 43 -5.25 24.61 -20.74
CA SER A 43 -5.13 24.17 -22.14
C SER A 43 -6.47 23.67 -22.68
N VAL A 44 -7.21 22.87 -21.92
CA VAL A 44 -8.57 22.42 -22.28
C VAL A 44 -9.52 23.62 -22.43
N LEU A 45 -9.49 24.54 -21.47
CA LEU A 45 -10.30 25.76 -21.52
C LEU A 45 -9.94 26.62 -22.73
N LYS A 46 -8.66 26.71 -23.10
CA LYS A 46 -8.18 27.38 -24.32
C LYS A 46 -8.57 26.66 -25.62
N CYS A 47 -8.90 25.38 -25.59
CA CYS A 47 -9.42 24.69 -26.77
C CYS A 47 -10.92 24.93 -26.99
N GLY A 48 -11.62 25.61 -26.07
CA GLY A 48 -13.07 25.72 -26.09
C GLY A 48 -13.79 24.49 -25.50
N GLU A 49 -13.04 23.49 -25.01
CA GLU A 49 -13.61 22.25 -24.49
C GLU A 49 -13.83 22.30 -22.97
N ALA A 50 -14.47 21.27 -22.43
CA ALA A 50 -14.74 21.16 -20.99
C ALA A 50 -13.82 20.12 -20.35
N PHE A 51 -13.33 20.39 -19.14
CA PHE A 51 -12.49 19.44 -18.42
C PHE A 51 -13.27 18.66 -17.36
N LEU A 52 -12.85 17.42 -17.09
CA LEU A 52 -13.34 16.57 -16.00
C LEU A 52 -12.16 16.20 -15.12
N PRO A 53 -12.06 16.69 -13.88
CA PRO A 53 -11.06 16.19 -12.94
C PRO A 53 -11.37 14.75 -12.54
N VAL A 54 -10.38 13.86 -12.66
CA VAL A 54 -10.46 12.48 -12.22
C VAL A 54 -9.36 12.26 -11.20
N ASP A 55 -9.71 12.20 -9.90
CA ASP A 55 -8.74 12.02 -8.82
C ASP A 55 -8.15 10.60 -8.89
N PRO A 56 -6.80 10.46 -9.00
CA PRO A 56 -6.16 9.15 -9.03
C PRO A 56 -6.38 8.28 -7.79
N ALA A 57 -6.85 8.87 -6.68
CA ALA A 57 -7.20 8.12 -5.48
C ALA A 57 -8.62 7.55 -5.47
N TRP A 58 -9.42 7.77 -6.51
CA TRP A 58 -10.71 7.08 -6.65
C TRP A 58 -10.50 5.57 -6.92
N PRO A 59 -11.44 4.70 -6.49
CA PRO A 59 -11.42 3.30 -6.89
C PRO A 59 -11.45 3.15 -8.42
N ARG A 60 -10.72 2.17 -8.96
CA ARG A 60 -10.59 1.95 -10.41
C ARG A 60 -11.96 1.78 -11.09
N ASP A 61 -12.85 1.00 -10.50
CA ASP A 61 -14.20 0.76 -11.04
C ASP A 61 -15.02 2.06 -11.14
N ARG A 62 -14.84 2.98 -10.18
CA ARG A 62 -15.49 4.29 -10.22
C ARG A 62 -14.93 5.14 -11.37
N ILE A 63 -13.61 5.13 -11.56
CA ILE A 63 -12.95 5.86 -12.65
C ILE A 63 -13.46 5.35 -14.01
N LEU A 64 -13.46 4.03 -14.22
CA LEU A 64 -13.97 3.42 -15.46
C LEU A 64 -15.44 3.74 -15.68
N SER A 65 -16.29 3.56 -14.65
CA SER A 65 -17.72 3.87 -14.77
C SER A 65 -17.98 5.32 -15.13
N VAL A 66 -17.19 6.27 -14.63
CA VAL A 66 -17.32 7.69 -14.98
C VAL A 66 -16.87 7.92 -16.43
N LEU A 67 -15.70 7.41 -16.82
CA LEU A 67 -15.15 7.60 -18.17
C LEU A 67 -16.04 6.95 -19.25
N ASP A 68 -16.52 5.74 -19.02
CA ASP A 68 -17.40 5.01 -19.95
C ASP A 68 -18.76 5.70 -20.12
N SER A 69 -19.28 6.34 -19.07
CA SER A 69 -20.59 7.00 -19.10
C SER A 69 -20.62 8.31 -19.90
N LEU A 70 -19.45 8.86 -20.27
CA LEU A 70 -19.31 10.25 -20.74
C LEU A 70 -18.81 10.40 -22.18
N ASP A 71 -18.48 9.30 -22.86
CA ASP A 71 -17.82 9.33 -24.18
C ASP A 71 -16.67 10.36 -24.21
N ALA A 72 -15.78 10.29 -23.19
CA ALA A 72 -14.71 11.25 -23.00
C ALA A 72 -13.79 11.30 -24.24
N ALA A 73 -13.56 12.50 -24.78
CA ALA A 73 -12.84 12.68 -26.04
C ALA A 73 -11.32 12.45 -25.91
N LEU A 74 -10.78 12.69 -24.72
CA LEU A 74 -9.36 12.54 -24.40
C LEU A 74 -9.19 12.40 -22.88
N VAL A 75 -8.30 11.51 -22.44
CA VAL A 75 -7.76 11.50 -21.08
C VAL A 75 -6.34 12.08 -21.12
N VAL A 76 -6.07 13.11 -20.32
CA VAL A 76 -4.74 13.70 -20.14
C VAL A 76 -4.18 13.27 -18.80
N THR A 77 -2.95 12.76 -18.80
CA THR A 77 -2.26 12.28 -17.60
C THR A 77 -0.90 12.95 -17.48
N CYS A 78 -0.38 13.10 -16.26
CA CYS A 78 0.95 13.66 -16.05
C CYS A 78 2.04 12.59 -16.28
N GLY A 79 3.17 12.98 -16.86
CA GLY A 79 4.35 12.13 -17.09
C GLY A 79 5.61 12.60 -16.35
N SER A 80 5.52 13.54 -15.41
CA SER A 80 6.73 14.20 -14.87
C SER A 80 7.53 13.36 -13.87
N SER A 81 8.84 13.49 -14.02
CA SER A 81 9.95 12.89 -13.27
C SER A 81 10.31 13.64 -11.97
N LEU A 82 9.45 14.55 -11.47
CA LEU A 82 9.69 15.27 -10.21
C LEU A 82 9.42 14.41 -8.97
N VAL A 83 8.91 13.19 -9.16
CA VAL A 83 9.07 12.08 -8.23
C VAL A 83 10.47 11.49 -8.42
N LYS A 84 11.50 12.15 -7.87
CA LYS A 84 12.86 11.58 -7.77
C LYS A 84 12.96 10.41 -6.78
N SER A 85 11.83 9.89 -6.30
CA SER A 85 11.73 8.72 -5.44
C SER A 85 10.43 7.98 -5.76
N GLY A 86 10.50 7.01 -6.67
CA GLY A 86 9.42 6.03 -6.89
C GLY A 86 8.82 6.05 -8.29
N SER A 87 8.95 4.91 -8.98
CA SER A 87 8.31 4.49 -10.23
C SER A 87 6.76 4.48 -10.19
N GLU A 88 6.14 4.87 -9.06
CA GLU A 88 4.79 4.47 -8.68
C GLU A 88 3.65 5.02 -9.54
N LEU A 89 3.85 6.10 -10.30
CA LEU A 89 2.78 6.67 -11.15
C LEU A 89 2.78 6.14 -12.59
N VAL A 90 3.91 5.59 -13.07
CA VAL A 90 4.00 5.11 -14.46
C VAL A 90 3.35 3.73 -14.60
N ASP A 91 3.52 2.85 -13.60
CA ASP A 91 2.86 1.53 -13.54
C ASP A 91 1.36 1.62 -13.18
N GLN A 92 0.91 2.75 -12.61
CA GLN A 92 -0.50 2.99 -12.25
C GLN A 92 -1.40 3.36 -13.43
N LEU A 93 -0.87 3.50 -14.64
CA LEU A 93 -1.64 3.99 -15.79
C LEU A 93 -1.92 2.93 -16.85
N ASP A 94 -1.25 1.77 -16.79
CA ASP A 94 -1.37 0.74 -17.83
C ASP A 94 -2.75 0.08 -17.84
N TRP A 95 -3.35 -0.14 -16.66
CA TRP A 95 -4.75 -0.60 -16.58
C TRP A 95 -5.73 0.39 -17.23
N LEU A 96 -5.45 1.70 -17.19
CA LEU A 96 -6.29 2.72 -17.80
C LEU A 96 -6.11 2.73 -19.33
N LEU A 97 -4.90 2.46 -19.83
CA LEU A 97 -4.63 2.28 -21.26
C LEU A 97 -5.27 1.01 -21.83
N GLU A 98 -5.34 -0.06 -21.05
CA GLU A 98 -5.95 -1.33 -21.44
C GLU A 98 -7.48 -1.30 -21.40
N CYS A 99 -8.06 -0.56 -20.44
CA CYS A 99 -9.50 -0.56 -20.19
C CYS A 99 -10.24 0.67 -20.75
N CYS A 100 -9.59 1.82 -20.95
CA CYS A 100 -10.28 2.98 -21.50
C CYS A 100 -10.48 2.84 -23.01
N SER A 101 -11.71 3.04 -23.46
CA SER A 101 -12.02 3.15 -24.90
C SER A 101 -11.56 4.50 -25.52
N CYS A 102 -11.05 5.41 -24.68
CA CYS A 102 -10.71 6.79 -25.01
C CYS A 102 -9.21 6.98 -25.34
N PRO A 103 -8.84 7.94 -26.21
CA PRO A 103 -7.43 8.29 -26.40
C PRO A 103 -6.80 8.83 -25.12
N ILE A 104 -5.55 8.44 -24.82
CA ILE A 104 -4.79 8.91 -23.65
C ILE A 104 -3.56 9.71 -24.11
N MET A 105 -3.40 10.92 -23.58
CA MET A 105 -2.25 11.79 -23.80
C MET A 105 -1.45 11.96 -22.50
N ARG A 106 -0.18 11.54 -22.53
CA ARG A 106 0.78 11.82 -21.45
C ARG A 106 1.41 13.19 -21.66
N PHE A 107 1.30 14.06 -20.66
CA PHE A 107 1.84 15.41 -20.65
C PHE A 107 2.95 15.54 -19.58
N SER A 108 4.14 16.01 -19.97
CA SER A 108 5.23 16.37 -19.06
C SER A 108 5.79 17.72 -19.46
N MET A 109 6.05 18.57 -18.46
CA MET A 109 6.67 19.88 -18.66
C MET A 109 8.10 19.76 -19.22
N GLU A 110 8.86 18.72 -18.83
CA GLU A 110 10.25 18.50 -19.24
C GLU A 110 10.37 18.05 -20.71
N ALA A 111 9.50 17.13 -21.15
CA ALA A 111 9.49 16.62 -22.52
C ALA A 111 9.07 17.68 -23.56
N SER A 112 8.35 18.72 -23.12
CA SER A 112 7.79 19.77 -23.97
C SER A 112 8.78 20.89 -24.31
N ILE A 113 9.98 20.91 -23.71
CA ILE A 113 10.99 21.97 -23.93
C ILE A 113 11.73 21.77 -25.27
N GLU A 114 11.76 20.55 -25.83
CA GLU A 114 12.59 20.23 -27.01
C GLU A 114 11.87 20.29 -28.36
N SER A 115 10.54 20.41 -28.43
CA SER A 115 9.83 20.47 -29.71
C SER A 115 8.82 21.62 -29.80
N HIS A 116 8.95 22.41 -30.88
CA HIS A 116 8.09 23.52 -31.33
C HIS A 116 8.46 24.94 -30.87
N LYS A 117 9.54 25.49 -31.44
CA LYS A 117 9.64 26.92 -31.79
C LYS A 117 8.80 27.26 -33.03
N SER A 118 7.53 26.85 -33.08
CA SER A 118 6.59 27.43 -34.06
C SER A 118 6.00 28.69 -33.46
N GLN A 119 6.36 29.85 -34.02
CA GLN A 119 5.63 31.10 -33.86
C GLN A 119 4.24 30.96 -34.51
N SER A 120 3.36 30.21 -33.87
CA SER A 120 1.92 30.38 -34.03
C SER A 120 1.43 30.73 -32.65
N SER A 121 1.09 32.00 -32.43
CA SER A 121 0.26 32.36 -31.29
C SER A 121 -0.97 31.44 -31.36
N PRO A 122 -1.17 30.49 -30.42
CA PRO A 122 -2.41 29.74 -30.40
C PRO A 122 -3.49 30.81 -30.22
N ALA A 123 -4.35 30.97 -31.22
CA ALA A 123 -5.49 31.86 -31.08
C ALA A 123 -6.23 31.43 -29.81
N TRP A 124 -6.39 32.37 -28.87
CA TRP A 124 -7.32 32.19 -27.76
C TRP A 124 -8.67 31.77 -28.36
N PRO A 125 -9.48 30.91 -27.72
CA PRO A 125 -10.79 30.61 -28.24
C PRO A 125 -11.68 31.84 -28.03
N CYS A 126 -11.52 32.82 -28.90
CA CYS A 126 -12.44 33.92 -29.16
C CYS A 126 -12.86 33.92 -30.64
N GLU A 127 -12.27 33.07 -31.52
CA GLU A 127 -12.66 33.02 -32.93
C GLU A 127 -13.91 32.17 -33.21
N ASN A 128 -14.32 31.29 -32.28
CA ASN A 128 -15.66 30.73 -32.32
C ASN A 128 -16.64 31.76 -31.73
N GLU A 129 -17.46 32.39 -32.58
CA GLU A 129 -18.54 33.31 -32.18
C GLU A 129 -19.63 32.65 -31.29
N ARG A 130 -19.51 31.34 -31.00
CA ARG A 130 -20.47 30.54 -30.24
C ARG A 130 -19.97 30.26 -28.83
N LYS A 131 -20.82 30.49 -27.83
CA LYS A 131 -20.51 30.19 -26.42
C LYS A 131 -20.59 28.68 -26.14
N ARG A 132 -19.67 28.13 -25.35
CA ARG A 132 -19.78 26.74 -24.87
C ARG A 132 -20.84 26.62 -23.77
N LEU A 133 -21.50 25.48 -23.70
CA LEU A 133 -22.61 25.24 -22.78
C LEU A 133 -22.18 25.03 -21.31
N PHE A 134 -20.98 24.52 -21.08
CA PHE A 134 -20.35 24.36 -19.77
C PHE A 134 -18.82 24.32 -19.93
N CYS A 135 -18.06 24.49 -18.84
CA CYS A 135 -16.59 24.58 -18.85
C CYS A 135 -15.93 23.41 -18.12
N TYR A 136 -16.66 22.80 -17.19
CA TYR A 136 -16.18 21.66 -16.43
C TYR A 136 -17.31 20.74 -16.03
N LEU A 137 -16.95 19.51 -15.68
CA LEU A 137 -17.86 18.51 -15.15
C LEU A 137 -17.37 18.03 -13.79
N MET A 138 -18.11 18.33 -12.72
CA MET A 138 -17.78 17.87 -11.36
C MET A 138 -18.74 16.77 -10.93
N TYR A 139 -18.23 15.61 -10.52
CA TYR A 139 -19.06 14.50 -10.07
C TYR A 139 -19.40 14.58 -8.58
N THR A 140 -20.68 14.45 -8.25
CA THR A 140 -21.18 14.36 -6.87
C THR A 140 -21.87 13.03 -6.61
N SER A 141 -22.00 12.64 -5.33
CA SER A 141 -22.88 11.55 -4.89
C SER A 141 -24.33 11.86 -5.28
N GLY A 142 -25.07 10.82 -5.67
CA GLY A 142 -26.43 10.96 -6.20
C GLY A 142 -27.43 10.18 -5.36
N SER A 143 -28.60 10.78 -5.10
CA SER A 143 -29.74 10.15 -4.40
C SER A 143 -30.30 8.88 -5.08
N THR A 144 -29.87 8.56 -6.30
CA THR A 144 -30.29 7.38 -7.08
C THR A 144 -29.24 6.26 -7.06
N GLY A 145 -28.23 6.35 -6.19
CA GLY A 145 -27.13 5.36 -6.08
C GLY A 145 -26.09 5.43 -7.20
N LYS A 146 -26.16 6.40 -8.11
CA LYS A 146 -25.18 6.64 -9.18
C LYS A 146 -24.61 8.07 -9.08
N PRO A 147 -23.29 8.27 -9.28
CA PRO A 147 -22.69 9.59 -9.33
C PRO A 147 -23.31 10.48 -10.42
N LYS A 148 -23.50 11.77 -10.13
CA LYS A 148 -24.09 12.75 -11.07
C LYS A 148 -23.04 13.78 -11.47
N GLY A 149 -22.86 14.01 -12.77
CA GLY A 149 -21.93 15.02 -13.28
C GLY A 149 -22.61 16.38 -13.40
N VAL A 150 -22.13 17.38 -12.65
CA VAL A 150 -22.64 18.77 -12.67
C VAL A 150 -21.91 19.58 -13.74
N CYS A 151 -22.66 20.16 -14.68
CA CYS A 151 -22.14 20.99 -15.78
C CYS A 151 -21.91 22.45 -15.33
N GLY A 152 -20.73 22.77 -14.83
CA GLY A 152 -20.38 24.11 -14.32
C GLY A 152 -20.01 25.13 -15.41
N THR A 153 -20.17 26.41 -15.11
CA THR A 153 -20.02 27.52 -16.07
C THR A 153 -18.81 28.42 -15.77
N GLU A 154 -18.50 29.32 -16.71
CA GLU A 154 -17.28 30.15 -16.76
C GLU A 154 -17.26 31.37 -15.81
N GLU A 155 -18.39 31.69 -15.16
CA GLU A 155 -18.58 32.93 -14.40
C GLU A 155 -18.48 32.70 -12.88
N GLU A 156 -17.26 32.56 -12.37
CA GLU A 156 -16.98 32.56 -10.93
C GLU A 156 -16.53 33.97 -10.48
N LEU A 157 -17.12 34.49 -9.40
CA LEU A 157 -16.83 35.83 -8.88
C LEU A 157 -16.22 35.74 -7.48
N TYR A 158 -14.97 36.17 -7.34
CA TYR A 158 -14.29 36.25 -6.05
C TYR A 158 -13.77 37.66 -5.76
N PRO A 159 -13.86 38.16 -4.51
CA PRO A 159 -13.27 39.44 -4.12
C PRO A 159 -11.74 39.35 -4.13
N MET A 160 -11.10 40.32 -4.80
CA MET A 160 -9.67 40.29 -5.17
C MET A 160 -8.86 41.36 -4.44
N GLN A 161 -7.62 41.02 -4.07
CA GLN A 161 -6.57 41.98 -3.76
C GLN A 161 -5.26 41.50 -4.41
N GLY A 162 -4.55 42.38 -5.13
CA GLY A 162 -3.23 42.08 -5.66
C GLY A 162 -2.22 42.02 -4.51
N GLU A 163 -1.24 41.10 -4.58
CA GLU A 163 -0.23 40.76 -3.56
C GLU A 163 -0.60 39.61 -2.59
N GLU A 164 -1.46 38.68 -2.99
CA GLU A 164 -1.72 37.46 -2.22
C GLU A 164 -0.81 36.29 -2.64
N LEU A 165 -0.56 35.39 -1.69
CA LEU A 165 0.17 34.15 -1.90
C LEU A 165 -0.74 33.01 -1.45
N LEU A 166 -1.17 32.19 -2.42
CA LEU A 166 -2.23 31.20 -2.28
C LEU A 166 -1.63 29.79 -2.19
N LEU A 167 -2.37 28.89 -1.55
CA LEU A 167 -2.01 27.47 -1.44
C LEU A 167 -3.04 26.62 -2.19
N PHE A 168 -2.59 25.84 -3.17
CA PHE A 168 -3.43 24.87 -3.88
C PHE A 168 -3.26 23.48 -3.24
N LYS A 169 -4.13 23.18 -2.28
CA LYS A 169 -4.08 21.96 -1.47
C LYS A 169 -5.37 21.15 -1.50
N THR A 170 -6.45 21.69 -2.05
CA THR A 170 -7.73 20.99 -2.13
C THR A 170 -7.69 19.90 -3.19
N SER A 171 -8.23 18.72 -2.88
CA SER A 171 -8.36 17.63 -3.86
C SER A 171 -9.19 18.11 -5.06
N ILE A 172 -8.78 17.71 -6.27
CA ILE A 172 -9.47 18.01 -7.51
C ILE A 172 -10.89 17.41 -7.59
N SER A 173 -11.23 16.52 -6.66
CA SER A 173 -12.60 15.99 -6.51
C SER A 173 -13.60 17.03 -6.00
N PHE A 174 -13.14 18.14 -5.42
CA PHE A 174 -13.98 19.18 -4.83
C PHE A 174 -13.94 20.44 -5.67
N VAL A 175 -15.08 21.11 -5.85
CA VAL A 175 -15.18 22.31 -6.69
C VAL A 175 -14.31 23.47 -6.17
N ASP A 176 -14.06 23.55 -4.87
CA ASP A 176 -13.20 24.57 -4.23
C ASP A 176 -11.75 24.56 -4.75
N HIS A 177 -11.30 23.46 -5.37
CA HIS A 177 -9.99 23.41 -6.03
C HIS A 177 -9.90 24.44 -7.18
N LEU A 178 -11.00 24.68 -7.89
CA LEU A 178 -11.09 25.67 -8.97
C LEU A 178 -10.79 27.05 -8.43
N GLN A 179 -11.41 27.40 -7.29
CA GLN A 179 -11.18 28.66 -6.61
C GLN A 179 -9.70 28.86 -6.24
N GLU A 180 -9.03 27.84 -5.69
CA GLU A 180 -7.65 27.97 -5.22
C GLU A 180 -6.67 28.33 -6.34
N PHE A 181 -6.74 27.68 -7.51
CA PHE A 181 -5.80 27.97 -8.61
C PHE A 181 -6.31 29.04 -9.58
N LEU A 182 -7.61 29.15 -9.86
CA LEU A 182 -8.15 30.16 -10.78
C LEU A 182 -8.03 31.56 -10.21
N ILE A 183 -8.23 31.76 -8.90
CA ILE A 183 -7.98 33.08 -8.28
C ILE A 183 -6.54 33.49 -8.53
N ALA A 184 -5.56 32.61 -8.29
CA ALA A 184 -4.16 32.94 -8.49
C ALA A 184 -3.86 33.28 -9.96
N ALA A 185 -4.41 32.49 -10.90
CA ALA A 185 -4.24 32.73 -12.33
C ALA A 185 -4.88 34.05 -12.80
N LEU A 186 -6.10 34.37 -12.36
CA LEU A 186 -6.87 35.55 -12.77
C LEU A 186 -6.34 36.85 -12.14
N THR A 187 -5.70 36.77 -10.97
CA THR A 187 -5.15 37.93 -10.25
C THR A 187 -3.64 38.08 -10.39
N ALA A 188 -2.99 37.21 -11.17
CA ALA A 188 -1.54 37.13 -11.28
C ALA A 188 -0.83 37.03 -9.91
N CYS A 189 -1.47 36.34 -8.96
CA CYS A 189 -0.90 36.05 -7.65
C CYS A 189 -0.08 34.76 -7.67
N THR A 190 0.85 34.62 -6.71
CA THR A 190 1.69 33.42 -6.61
C THR A 190 0.87 32.26 -6.04
N LEU A 191 0.86 31.14 -6.76
CA LEU A 191 0.27 29.88 -6.32
C LEU A 191 1.35 28.92 -5.86
N VAL A 192 1.27 28.47 -4.62
CA VAL A 192 2.11 27.40 -4.07
C VAL A 192 1.35 26.09 -4.16
N ILE A 193 1.94 25.10 -4.83
CA ILE A 193 1.37 23.75 -4.97
C ILE A 193 2.28 22.79 -4.20
N PRO A 194 1.90 22.38 -2.98
CA PRO A 194 2.65 21.41 -2.19
C PRO A 194 2.59 20.02 -2.83
N PRO A 195 3.57 19.14 -2.58
CA PRO A 195 3.49 17.73 -2.98
C PRO A 195 2.25 17.07 -2.36
N PHE A 196 1.24 16.77 -3.19
CA PHE A 196 -0.05 16.30 -2.70
C PHE A 196 0.03 14.94 -1.97
N THR A 197 1.00 14.10 -2.35
CA THR A 197 1.30 12.83 -1.67
C THR A 197 1.77 13.05 -0.24
N GLU A 198 2.56 14.10 0.01
CA GLU A 198 3.06 14.45 1.35
C GLU A 198 1.92 14.96 2.23
N LEU A 199 1.06 15.84 1.72
CA LEU A 199 -0.13 16.32 2.43
C LEU A 199 -1.09 15.17 2.79
N LYS A 200 -1.22 14.15 1.92
CA LYS A 200 -2.03 12.96 2.21
C LYS A 200 -1.43 12.09 3.31
N GLN A 201 -0.10 11.96 3.35
CA GLN A 201 0.60 11.15 4.36
C GLN A 201 0.63 11.85 5.73
N ASN A 202 0.85 13.17 5.73
CA ASN A 202 0.88 13.99 6.92
C ASN A 202 0.19 15.32 6.68
N VAL A 203 -1.07 15.42 7.10
CA VAL A 203 -1.86 16.64 6.93
C VAL A 203 -1.34 17.84 7.73
N PHE A 204 -0.55 17.62 8.77
CA PHE A 204 0.08 18.71 9.54
C PHE A 204 1.19 19.43 8.77
N SER A 205 1.74 18.80 7.73
CA SER A 205 2.72 19.47 6.83
C SER A 205 2.15 20.73 6.18
N ILE A 206 0.83 20.90 6.14
CA ILE A 206 0.20 22.17 5.73
C ILE A 206 0.73 23.36 6.53
N ILE A 207 1.01 23.18 7.83
CA ILE A 207 1.55 24.21 8.71
C ILE A 207 2.95 24.60 8.24
N ASP A 208 3.78 23.62 7.88
CA ASP A 208 5.13 23.85 7.34
C ASP A 208 5.07 24.66 6.04
N PHE A 209 4.14 24.35 5.13
CA PHE A 209 3.94 25.13 3.90
C PHE A 209 3.43 26.55 4.17
N LEU A 210 2.46 26.71 5.10
CA LEU A 210 1.96 28.01 5.53
C LEU A 210 3.11 28.91 6.01
N GLN A 211 4.05 28.34 6.76
CA GLN A 211 5.21 29.05 7.30
C GLN A 211 6.30 29.31 6.27
N ALA A 212 6.76 28.26 5.58
CA ALA A 212 7.90 28.31 4.67
C ALA A 212 7.67 29.29 3.53
N TYR A 213 6.43 29.34 3.02
CA TYR A 213 6.05 30.21 1.91
C TYR A 213 5.31 31.47 2.35
N SER A 214 5.04 31.65 3.65
CA SER A 214 4.28 32.79 4.19
C SER A 214 2.95 32.98 3.46
N ILE A 215 2.18 31.88 3.34
CA ILE A 215 0.88 31.85 2.68
C ILE A 215 -0.03 32.92 3.32
N SER A 216 -0.70 33.72 2.48
CA SER A 216 -1.55 34.82 2.93
C SER A 216 -3.04 34.52 2.85
N ARG A 217 -3.45 33.56 2.02
CA ARG A 217 -4.83 33.10 1.88
C ARG A 217 -4.89 31.58 1.98
N LEU A 218 -5.73 31.07 2.88
CA LEU A 218 -6.02 29.65 3.02
C LEU A 218 -7.52 29.42 2.87
N THR A 219 -7.92 28.52 1.98
CA THR A 219 -9.27 27.95 1.93
C THR A 219 -9.25 26.60 2.64
N ALA A 220 -10.21 26.33 3.53
CA ALA A 220 -10.27 25.06 4.27
C ALA A 220 -11.71 24.72 4.65
N VAL A 221 -11.96 23.44 4.94
CA VAL A 221 -13.20 23.03 5.62
C VAL A 221 -13.03 23.19 7.14
N PRO A 222 -14.09 23.52 7.90
CA PRO A 222 -14.04 23.60 9.36
C PRO A 222 -13.39 22.39 10.06
N SER A 223 -13.64 21.17 9.58
CA SER A 223 -13.02 19.93 10.07
C SER A 223 -11.51 19.89 9.91
N LEU A 224 -10.97 20.36 8.77
CA LEU A 224 -9.53 20.48 8.55
C LEU A 224 -8.91 21.47 9.53
N MET A 225 -9.58 22.61 9.77
CA MET A 225 -9.09 23.58 10.76
C MET A 225 -9.10 23.03 12.17
N ARG A 226 -10.15 22.30 12.58
CA ARG A 226 -10.18 21.60 13.88
C ARG A 226 -9.03 20.63 14.03
N MET A 227 -8.73 19.88 12.97
CA MET A 227 -7.67 18.88 12.98
C MET A 227 -6.29 19.49 13.18
N ILE A 228 -5.95 20.57 12.48
CA ILE A 228 -4.61 21.19 12.59
C ILE A 228 -4.48 22.14 13.80
N LEU A 229 -5.59 22.43 14.47
CA LEU A 229 -5.65 23.38 15.59
C LEU A 229 -4.67 23.07 16.73
N PRO A 230 -4.50 21.82 17.22
CA PRO A 230 -3.57 21.53 18.31
C PRO A 230 -2.12 21.85 17.94
N ALA A 231 -1.71 21.54 16.70
CA ALA A 231 -0.37 21.84 16.21
C ALA A 231 -0.15 23.35 16.04
N MET A 232 -1.17 24.09 15.62
CA MET A 232 -1.12 25.56 15.58
C MET A 232 -1.10 26.21 16.97
N GLN A 233 -1.55 25.51 18.02
CA GLN A 233 -1.55 25.99 19.40
C GLN A 233 -0.24 25.65 20.14
N SER A 234 0.31 24.45 19.92
CA SER A 234 1.53 23.97 20.57
C SER A 234 2.78 24.69 20.06
N GLN A 235 2.80 25.00 18.77
CA GLN A 235 3.77 25.88 18.18
C GLN A 235 3.22 27.30 18.30
N HIS A 236 3.64 28.07 19.31
CA HIS A 236 3.31 29.50 19.42
C HIS A 236 3.95 30.30 18.27
N ASP A 237 3.50 30.07 17.03
CA ASP A 237 4.20 30.49 15.82
C ASP A 237 3.70 31.83 15.32
N ILE A 238 4.43 32.86 15.75
CA ILE A 238 4.27 34.27 15.38
C ILE A 238 4.21 34.46 13.85
N ARG A 239 4.83 33.57 13.05
CA ARG A 239 4.86 33.69 11.58
C ARG A 239 3.51 33.46 10.91
N ILE A 240 2.77 32.40 11.25
CA ILE A 240 1.46 32.13 10.59
C ILE A 240 0.47 33.26 10.93
N SER A 241 0.43 33.68 12.19
CA SER A 241 -0.44 34.78 12.64
C SER A 241 -0.13 36.13 12.00
N SER A 242 1.06 36.28 11.39
CA SER A 242 1.47 37.51 10.70
C SER A 242 1.42 37.41 9.17
N SER A 243 1.55 36.21 8.59
CA SER A 243 1.46 35.99 7.15
C SER A 243 0.02 35.77 6.67
N LEU A 244 -0.79 34.99 7.41
CA LEU A 244 -2.13 34.61 7.01
C LEU A 244 -3.10 35.79 7.20
N LYS A 245 -3.50 36.43 6.10
CA LYS A 245 -4.41 37.59 6.09
C LYS A 245 -5.87 37.19 5.97
N LEU A 246 -6.15 36.10 5.27
CA LEU A 246 -7.50 35.62 5.00
C LEU A 246 -7.62 34.11 5.17
N LEU A 247 -8.58 33.68 5.99
CA LEU A 247 -9.01 32.30 6.14
C LEU A 247 -10.43 32.16 5.61
N VAL A 248 -10.61 31.36 4.57
CA VAL A 248 -11.90 31.05 3.97
C VAL A 248 -12.34 29.67 4.43
N LEU A 249 -13.48 29.61 5.11
CA LEU A 249 -14.10 28.36 5.56
C LEU A 249 -15.34 28.08 4.72
N SER A 250 -15.35 26.97 4.01
CA SER A 250 -16.49 26.52 3.20
C SER A 250 -16.71 25.03 3.38
N GLY A 251 -17.79 24.51 2.78
CA GLY A 251 -18.07 23.08 2.69
C GLY A 251 -18.80 22.51 3.91
N GLU A 252 -18.64 23.03 5.12
CA GLU A 252 -19.34 22.53 6.33
C GLU A 252 -19.95 23.67 7.16
N VAL A 253 -20.82 23.31 8.10
CA VAL A 253 -21.29 24.27 9.12
C VAL A 253 -20.09 24.67 9.98
N LEU A 254 -19.86 25.98 10.12
CA LEU A 254 -18.85 26.55 11.00
C LEU A 254 -19.40 26.70 12.43
N PRO A 255 -18.92 25.93 13.41
CA PRO A 255 -19.37 26.05 14.79
C PRO A 255 -18.87 27.35 15.44
N LEU A 256 -19.69 27.95 16.30
CA LEU A 256 -19.32 29.14 17.08
C LEU A 256 -18.08 28.89 17.96
N SER A 257 -17.96 27.68 18.51
CA SER A 257 -16.82 27.25 19.33
C SER A 257 -15.50 27.30 18.55
N LEU A 258 -15.49 26.73 17.34
CA LEU A 258 -14.31 26.76 16.47
C LEU A 258 -13.95 28.18 16.05
N TRP A 259 -14.94 28.98 15.64
CA TRP A 259 -14.72 30.37 15.30
C TRP A 259 -14.07 31.15 16.47
N ASN A 260 -14.56 30.96 17.70
CA ASN A 260 -14.01 31.64 18.87
C ASN A 260 -12.52 31.28 19.08
N VAL A 261 -12.14 30.02 18.95
CA VAL A 261 -10.73 29.62 19.08
C VAL A 261 -9.88 30.20 17.96
N LEU A 262 -10.33 30.11 16.70
CA LEU A 262 -9.60 30.65 15.55
C LEU A 262 -9.43 32.17 15.62
N SER A 263 -10.46 32.89 16.04
CA SER A 263 -10.43 34.36 16.18
C SER A 263 -9.43 34.82 17.24
N ASN A 264 -9.29 34.05 18.32
CA ASN A 264 -8.31 34.33 19.36
C ASN A 264 -6.88 33.96 18.94
N LEU A 265 -6.71 32.86 18.21
CA LEU A 265 -5.42 32.38 17.74
C LEU A 265 -4.86 33.23 16.57
N LEU A 266 -5.74 33.73 15.72
CA LEU A 266 -5.42 34.46 14.49
C LEU A 266 -6.08 35.86 14.48
N PRO A 267 -5.78 36.75 15.44
CA PRO A 267 -6.51 38.00 15.62
C PRO A 267 -6.31 39.02 14.49
N LYS A 268 -5.30 38.82 13.63
CA LYS A 268 -5.01 39.67 12.46
C LYS A 268 -5.57 39.11 11.16
N THR A 269 -6.13 37.90 11.19
CA THR A 269 -6.65 37.20 10.03
C THR A 269 -8.14 37.48 9.88
N SER A 270 -8.59 37.86 8.69
CA SER A 270 -10.01 37.95 8.38
C SER A 270 -10.55 36.53 8.14
N ILE A 271 -11.66 36.17 8.78
CA ILE A 271 -12.28 34.85 8.62
C ILE A 271 -13.59 35.04 7.85
N LEU A 272 -13.72 34.35 6.71
CA LEU A 272 -14.95 34.32 5.93
C LEU A 272 -15.58 32.94 6.02
N ASN A 273 -16.89 32.88 6.24
CA ASN A 273 -17.68 31.66 6.14
C ASN A 273 -18.45 31.71 4.81
N LEU A 274 -18.13 30.80 3.89
CA LEU A 274 -18.80 30.69 2.60
C LEU A 274 -19.75 29.50 2.59
N TYR A 275 -20.80 29.62 1.78
CA TYR A 275 -21.75 28.54 1.56
C TYR A 275 -22.09 28.41 0.09
N GLY A 276 -22.10 27.16 -0.36
CA GLY A 276 -22.76 26.76 -1.58
C GLY A 276 -22.68 25.25 -1.79
N SER A 277 -22.79 24.89 -3.06
CA SER A 277 -22.77 23.52 -3.55
C SER A 277 -22.15 23.48 -4.94
N THR A 278 -21.84 22.28 -5.42
CA THR A 278 -21.32 22.07 -6.78
C THR A 278 -22.27 22.63 -7.85
N GLU A 279 -23.59 22.54 -7.64
CA GLU A 279 -24.60 23.06 -8.57
C GLU A 279 -24.65 24.58 -8.68
N VAL A 280 -24.01 25.30 -7.74
CA VAL A 280 -23.86 26.75 -7.74
C VAL A 280 -22.40 27.17 -7.90
N SER A 281 -21.59 26.35 -8.58
CA SER A 281 -20.18 26.63 -8.90
C SER A 281 -19.33 26.92 -7.66
N GLY A 282 -19.54 26.15 -6.59
CA GLY A 282 -18.80 26.29 -5.33
C GLY A 282 -19.59 27.08 -4.30
N ASP A 283 -19.34 28.39 -4.21
CA ASP A 283 -19.91 29.26 -3.18
C ASP A 283 -20.88 30.29 -3.79
N CYS A 284 -21.99 30.56 -3.10
CA CYS A 284 -23.04 31.49 -3.55
C CYS A 284 -23.48 32.47 -2.45
N LEU A 285 -23.18 32.17 -1.19
CA LEU A 285 -23.37 33.07 -0.05
C LEU A 285 -22.04 33.25 0.69
N TYR A 286 -21.87 34.40 1.34
CA TYR A 286 -20.73 34.68 2.20
C TYR A 286 -21.14 35.44 3.45
N PHE A 287 -20.42 35.18 4.54
CA PHE A 287 -20.48 35.93 5.77
C PHE A 287 -19.07 36.34 6.23
N ASP A 288 -18.90 37.62 6.56
CA ASP A 288 -17.69 38.13 7.20
C ASP A 288 -17.80 37.98 8.71
N CYS A 289 -17.01 37.07 9.29
CA CYS A 289 -17.06 36.75 10.70
C CYS A 289 -16.69 37.93 11.62
N LYS A 290 -16.14 39.03 11.08
CA LYS A 290 -15.96 40.28 11.81
C LYS A 290 -17.28 40.85 12.34
N GLY A 291 -18.40 40.60 11.65
CA GLY A 291 -19.74 41.02 12.08
C GLY A 291 -20.36 40.16 13.17
N LEU A 292 -19.81 38.97 13.43
CA LEU A 292 -20.42 37.99 14.33
C LEU A 292 -20.58 38.46 15.79
N PRO A 293 -19.59 39.14 16.42
CA PRO A 293 -19.74 39.60 17.80
C PRO A 293 -20.98 40.47 18.01
N SER A 294 -21.26 41.40 17.09
CA SER A 294 -22.43 42.28 17.17
C SER A 294 -23.75 41.54 17.00
N ILE A 295 -23.78 40.46 16.20
CA ILE A 295 -24.98 39.64 16.04
C ILE A 295 -25.24 38.81 17.31
N LEU A 296 -24.20 38.24 17.92
CA LEU A 296 -24.31 37.44 19.14
C LEU A 296 -24.79 38.25 20.36
N GLU A 297 -24.62 39.57 20.36
CA GLU A 297 -25.19 40.47 21.38
C GLU A 297 -26.72 40.63 21.26
N MET A 298 -27.26 40.49 20.05
CA MET A 298 -28.68 40.73 19.75
C MET A 298 -29.49 39.43 19.66
N GLU A 299 -28.90 38.36 19.13
CA GLU A 299 -29.59 37.12 18.80
C GLU A 299 -28.76 35.89 19.21
N LYS A 300 -29.43 34.85 19.73
CA LYS A 300 -28.77 33.58 20.07
C LYS A 300 -28.70 32.68 18.84
N LEU A 301 -27.48 32.40 18.39
CA LEU A 301 -27.23 31.59 17.20
C LEU A 301 -26.83 30.15 17.56
N THR A 302 -27.10 29.22 16.63
CA THR A 302 -26.67 27.82 16.72
C THR A 302 -25.35 27.56 15.99
N SER A 303 -25.02 28.36 14.99
CA SER A 303 -23.77 28.30 14.21
C SER A 303 -23.40 29.67 13.66
N VAL A 304 -22.21 29.80 13.07
CA VAL A 304 -21.87 31.02 12.32
C VAL A 304 -22.82 31.16 11.11
N PRO A 305 -23.35 32.36 10.82
CA PRO A 305 -24.18 32.60 9.64
C PRO A 305 -23.47 32.25 8.33
N ILE A 306 -24.25 31.85 7.33
CA ILE A 306 -23.82 31.69 5.93
C ILE A 306 -23.98 33.00 5.13
N GLY A 307 -24.64 33.99 5.73
CA GLY A 307 -24.60 35.39 5.31
C GLY A 307 -25.46 35.71 4.09
N LEU A 308 -24.91 36.53 3.19
CA LEU A 308 -25.62 37.17 2.09
C LEU A 308 -25.14 36.66 0.72
N PRO A 309 -25.94 36.79 -0.35
CA PRO A 309 -25.51 36.43 -1.68
C PRO A 309 -24.23 37.14 -2.11
N ILE A 310 -23.32 36.39 -2.73
CA ILE A 310 -22.18 36.97 -3.43
C ILE A 310 -22.66 37.81 -4.62
N SER A 311 -21.81 38.69 -5.12
CA SER A 311 -22.15 39.57 -6.24
C SER A 311 -22.66 38.79 -7.46
N LYS A 312 -23.66 39.35 -8.14
CA LYS A 312 -24.41 38.71 -9.26
C LYS A 312 -25.18 37.44 -8.90
N CYS A 313 -25.29 37.09 -7.62
CA CYS A 313 -26.16 36.05 -7.12
C CYS A 313 -27.33 36.65 -6.32
N SER A 314 -28.39 35.89 -6.17
CA SER A 314 -29.59 36.28 -5.43
C SER A 314 -30.15 35.05 -4.73
N THR A 315 -30.60 35.23 -3.50
CA THR A 315 -31.19 34.17 -2.68
C THR A 315 -32.62 34.54 -2.28
N VAL A 316 -33.49 33.53 -2.20
CA VAL A 316 -34.84 33.64 -1.65
C VAL A 316 -35.10 32.42 -0.77
N LEU A 317 -35.80 32.60 0.35
CA LEU A 317 -36.30 31.50 1.16
C LEU A 317 -37.73 31.14 0.75
N ILE A 318 -37.98 29.87 0.43
CA ILE A 318 -39.31 29.35 0.12
C ILE A 318 -39.78 28.46 1.29
N GLY A 319 -40.71 28.97 2.10
CA GLY A 319 -41.28 28.28 3.27
C GLY A 319 -42.69 27.73 3.05
N GLU A 320 -43.14 26.86 3.96
CA GLU A 320 -44.56 26.48 4.07
C GLU A 320 -45.37 27.66 4.62
N THR A 321 -46.53 27.93 4.04
CA THR A 321 -47.31 29.17 4.22
C THR A 321 -47.47 29.61 5.68
N GLY A 322 -46.81 30.70 6.09
CA GLY A 322 -47.04 31.35 7.39
C GLY A 322 -45.83 32.04 8.04
N ASN A 323 -44.60 31.57 7.80
CA ASN A 323 -43.37 32.17 8.35
C ASN A 323 -42.41 32.59 7.22
N SER A 324 -42.24 33.90 7.00
CA SER A 324 -41.37 34.42 5.93
C SER A 324 -39.88 34.28 6.21
N ASN A 325 -39.48 34.01 7.45
CA ASN A 325 -38.08 34.07 7.89
C ASN A 325 -37.42 32.69 7.98
N VAL A 326 -38.12 31.59 7.64
CA VAL A 326 -37.56 30.24 7.60
C VAL A 326 -38.04 29.55 6.33
N GLY A 327 -37.13 28.97 5.56
CA GLY A 327 -37.49 28.27 4.33
C GLY A 327 -36.32 27.60 3.63
N GLU A 328 -36.63 26.94 2.52
CA GLU A 328 -35.64 26.35 1.62
C GLU A 328 -34.87 27.45 0.89
N ILE A 329 -33.54 27.39 0.91
CA ILE A 329 -32.65 28.28 0.19
C ILE A 329 -32.81 28.02 -1.30
N CYS A 330 -33.19 29.07 -2.04
CA CYS A 330 -33.33 29.03 -3.49
C CYS A 330 -32.41 30.08 -4.11
N ILE A 331 -31.49 29.64 -4.97
CA ILE A 331 -30.42 30.47 -5.52
C ILE A 331 -30.69 30.78 -7.00
N ARG A 332 -30.38 32.01 -7.40
CA ARG A 332 -30.36 32.45 -8.79
C ARG A 332 -29.11 33.27 -9.03
N GLY A 333 -28.59 33.22 -10.25
CA GLY A 333 -27.48 34.08 -10.65
C GLY A 333 -26.55 33.38 -11.62
N VAL A 334 -25.42 34.02 -11.87
CA VAL A 334 -24.36 33.50 -12.74
C VAL A 334 -23.68 32.24 -12.22
N CYS A 335 -23.83 31.97 -10.91
CA CYS A 335 -23.23 30.80 -10.26
C CYS A 335 -23.97 29.49 -10.57
N VAL A 336 -25.23 29.54 -11.02
CA VAL A 336 -26.05 28.34 -11.20
C VAL A 336 -25.60 27.56 -12.43
N SER A 337 -25.24 26.30 -12.21
CA SER A 337 -24.81 25.37 -13.26
C SER A 337 -25.90 25.08 -14.30
N THR A 338 -25.49 24.59 -15.47
CA THR A 338 -26.40 24.34 -16.59
C THR A 338 -27.34 23.15 -16.33
N GLY A 339 -26.91 22.17 -15.53
CA GLY A 339 -27.66 20.96 -15.24
C GLY A 339 -26.77 19.76 -14.91
N TYR A 340 -27.39 18.58 -14.87
CA TYR A 340 -26.68 17.30 -14.71
C TYR A 340 -26.51 16.61 -16.06
N LEU A 341 -25.31 16.15 -16.36
CA LEU A 341 -25.04 15.32 -17.53
C LEU A 341 -25.40 13.86 -17.24
N PHE A 342 -26.23 13.27 -18.11
CA PHE A 342 -26.61 11.86 -18.05
C PHE A 342 -26.84 11.33 -19.47
N GLU A 343 -26.13 10.26 -19.86
CA GLU A 343 -26.27 9.61 -21.19
C GLU A 343 -26.27 10.61 -22.36
N ASN A 344 -25.30 11.54 -22.37
CA ASN A 344 -25.15 12.61 -23.38
C ASN A 344 -26.30 13.62 -23.47
N ALA A 345 -27.19 13.66 -22.49
CA ALA A 345 -28.22 14.69 -22.34
C ALA A 345 -28.01 15.51 -21.05
N ILE A 346 -28.40 16.78 -21.08
CA ILE A 346 -28.37 17.64 -19.89
C ILE A 346 -29.77 17.69 -19.28
N ILE A 347 -29.87 17.15 -18.07
CA ILE A 347 -31.07 17.18 -17.25
C ILE A 347 -31.08 18.51 -16.47
N PRO A 348 -32.14 19.33 -16.58
CA PRO A 348 -32.24 20.58 -15.83
C PRO A 348 -32.18 20.37 -14.32
N LEU A 349 -31.63 21.34 -13.60
CA LEU A 349 -31.68 21.36 -12.13
C LEU A 349 -33.13 21.47 -11.63
N ASN A 350 -33.34 21.02 -10.38
CA ASN A 350 -34.63 21.17 -9.71
C ASN A 350 -34.88 22.66 -9.42
N ASN A 351 -35.86 23.24 -10.10
CA ASN A 351 -36.06 24.68 -10.11
C ASN A 351 -37.46 25.08 -9.63
N ALA A 352 -37.54 26.17 -8.87
CA ALA A 352 -38.79 26.83 -8.50
C ALA A 352 -39.03 28.06 -9.39
N LYS A 353 -40.26 28.21 -9.92
CA LYS A 353 -40.72 29.42 -10.61
C LYS A 353 -41.49 30.30 -9.64
N LEU A 354 -41.00 31.50 -9.39
CA LEU A 354 -41.72 32.50 -8.59
C LEU A 354 -42.31 33.58 -9.50
N HIS A 355 -43.60 33.88 -9.29
CA HIS A 355 -44.28 35.01 -9.91
C HIS A 355 -44.03 36.28 -9.08
N GLN A 356 -43.71 37.40 -9.74
CA GLN A 356 -43.28 38.66 -9.12
C GLN A 356 -44.26 39.30 -8.12
N ASN A 357 -45.50 38.82 -7.99
CA ASN A 357 -46.51 39.45 -7.15
C ASN A 357 -46.27 39.34 -5.63
N SER A 358 -45.27 38.57 -5.18
CA SER A 358 -45.06 38.33 -3.75
C SER A 358 -43.87 39.07 -3.12
N ILE A 359 -42.99 39.72 -3.90
CA ILE A 359 -41.66 40.14 -3.36
C ILE A 359 -41.31 41.64 -3.51
N CYS A 360 -41.91 42.48 -4.36
CA CYS A 360 -41.62 43.92 -4.27
C CYS A 360 -42.61 44.87 -4.96
N LYS A 361 -42.95 45.98 -4.27
CA LYS A 361 -43.62 47.17 -4.82
C LYS A 361 -42.65 47.95 -5.70
N CYS A 362 -42.42 47.51 -6.93
CA CYS A 362 -41.84 48.39 -7.95
C CYS A 362 -42.45 48.05 -9.31
N SER A 363 -43.33 48.93 -9.77
CA SER A 363 -43.99 48.84 -11.06
C SER A 363 -43.07 49.33 -12.16
N THR A 364 -42.54 48.42 -13.00
CA THR A 364 -42.56 48.52 -14.47
C THR A 364 -41.79 47.38 -15.16
N VAL A 365 -42.52 46.71 -16.08
CA VAL A 365 -42.09 46.00 -17.31
C VAL A 365 -41.54 44.55 -17.22
N GLU A 366 -42.28 43.70 -17.94
CA GLU A 366 -42.05 42.32 -18.45
C GLU A 366 -42.17 41.10 -17.51
N CYS A 367 -43.34 40.47 -17.61
CA CYS A 367 -43.79 39.24 -16.93
C CYS A 367 -43.11 37.96 -17.46
N GLY A 368 -41.88 37.69 -17.03
CA GLY A 368 -41.28 36.35 -17.05
C GLY A 368 -41.09 35.86 -15.61
N GLY A 369 -41.66 34.70 -15.25
CA GLY A 369 -41.41 34.10 -13.93
C GLY A 369 -39.91 33.85 -13.72
N GLN A 370 -39.36 34.28 -12.59
CA GLN A 370 -37.93 34.11 -12.29
C GLN A 370 -37.68 32.69 -11.79
N ILE A 371 -36.68 32.02 -12.36
CA ILE A 371 -36.31 30.63 -12.05
C ILE A 371 -35.20 30.65 -10.99
N TYR A 372 -35.39 29.88 -9.92
CA TYR A 372 -34.41 29.69 -8.86
C TYR A 372 -34.09 28.20 -8.71
N PHE A 373 -32.81 27.87 -8.55
CA PHE A 373 -32.35 26.54 -8.18
C PHE A 373 -32.69 26.27 -6.71
N ARG A 374 -33.32 25.13 -6.46
CA ARG A 374 -33.63 24.65 -5.11
C ARG A 374 -32.45 23.86 -4.55
N THR A 375 -31.81 24.39 -3.51
CA THR A 375 -30.64 23.70 -2.93
C THR A 375 -31.04 22.48 -2.10
N GLY A 376 -32.28 22.45 -1.57
CA GLY A 376 -32.75 21.48 -0.57
C GLY A 376 -32.27 21.76 0.86
N ASP A 377 -31.48 22.83 1.05
CA ASP A 377 -31.02 23.31 2.35
C ASP A 377 -32.00 24.33 2.93
N PHE A 378 -32.21 24.32 4.23
CA PHE A 378 -33.06 25.26 4.94
C PHE A 378 -32.23 26.28 5.71
N ALA A 379 -32.72 27.52 5.78
CA ALA A 379 -32.12 28.57 6.57
C ALA A 379 -33.16 29.42 7.30
N HIS A 380 -32.67 30.13 8.31
CA HIS A 380 -33.35 31.21 9.00
C HIS A 380 -32.77 32.57 8.59
N LEU A 381 -33.62 33.54 8.27
CA LEU A 381 -33.26 34.92 7.99
C LEU A 381 -33.25 35.74 9.29
N LEU A 382 -32.08 36.27 9.66
CA LEU A 382 -31.89 37.12 10.83
C LEU A 382 -32.37 38.54 10.57
N SER A 383 -32.50 39.34 11.64
CA SER A 383 -32.87 40.75 11.52
C SER A 383 -31.84 41.60 10.77
N SER A 384 -30.56 41.17 10.79
CA SER A 384 -29.47 41.78 10.01
C SER A 384 -29.60 41.55 8.50
N GLY A 385 -30.43 40.58 8.08
CA GLY A 385 -30.53 40.11 6.71
C GLY A 385 -29.63 38.90 6.41
N ASP A 386 -28.75 38.50 7.33
CA ASP A 386 -27.90 37.32 7.17
C ASP A 386 -28.71 36.03 7.30
N LEU A 387 -28.29 35.00 6.57
CA LEU A 387 -28.88 33.67 6.66
C LEU A 387 -28.10 32.79 7.64
N VAL A 388 -28.80 32.02 8.46
CA VAL A 388 -28.25 30.96 9.31
C VAL A 388 -28.74 29.60 8.82
N PHE A 389 -27.81 28.70 8.54
CA PHE A 389 -28.12 27.36 8.07
C PHE A 389 -28.81 26.52 9.15
N LEU A 390 -29.91 25.85 8.79
CA LEU A 390 -30.70 25.00 9.70
C LEU A 390 -30.54 23.50 9.42
N GLY A 391 -30.07 23.12 8.23
CA GLY A 391 -29.95 21.71 7.82
C GLY A 391 -30.72 21.37 6.55
N ARG A 392 -30.78 20.09 6.21
CA ARG A 392 -31.54 19.55 5.07
C ARG A 392 -32.74 18.75 5.56
N LYS A 393 -33.83 18.76 4.77
CA LYS A 393 -34.96 17.82 4.99
C LYS A 393 -34.74 16.46 4.33
N ASP A 394 -33.88 16.41 3.30
CA ASP A 394 -33.48 15.15 2.66
C ASP A 394 -32.38 14.44 3.46
N ARG A 395 -32.13 13.16 3.19
CA ARG A 395 -31.15 12.33 3.93
C ARG A 395 -29.72 12.49 3.39
N THR A 396 -29.35 13.72 3.04
CA THR A 396 -28.01 14.08 2.59
C THR A 396 -27.25 14.77 3.71
N ILE A 397 -26.04 14.29 4.02
CA ILE A 397 -25.19 14.82 5.09
C ILE A 397 -23.86 15.33 4.50
N LYS A 398 -23.07 16.04 5.31
CA LYS A 398 -21.70 16.44 4.95
C LYS A 398 -20.71 15.92 6.00
N VAL A 399 -19.87 14.95 5.63
CA VAL A 399 -18.84 14.38 6.50
C VAL A 399 -17.46 14.75 5.96
N ASN A 400 -16.65 15.44 6.76
CA ASN A 400 -15.32 15.94 6.38
C ASN A 400 -15.34 16.72 5.04
N GLY A 401 -16.36 17.56 4.85
CA GLY A 401 -16.58 18.34 3.63
C GLY A 401 -17.16 17.58 2.44
N GLN A 402 -17.30 16.25 2.51
CA GLN A 402 -17.90 15.45 1.44
C GLN A 402 -19.41 15.35 1.60
N ARG A 403 -20.14 15.67 0.52
CA ARG A 403 -21.59 15.49 0.44
C ARG A 403 -21.90 14.00 0.23
N ILE A 404 -22.70 13.42 1.12
CA ILE A 404 -23.01 11.99 1.11
C ILE A 404 -24.52 11.82 1.21
N ALA A 405 -25.11 11.13 0.23
CA ALA A 405 -26.50 10.70 0.32
C ALA A 405 -26.56 9.38 1.10
N LEU A 406 -27.23 9.35 2.26
CA LEU A 406 -27.32 8.14 3.06
C LEU A 406 -28.05 7.00 2.32
N GLU A 407 -28.99 7.36 1.45
CA GLU A 407 -29.73 6.42 0.60
C GLU A 407 -28.80 5.67 -0.38
N GLU A 408 -27.74 6.29 -0.89
CA GLU A 408 -26.74 5.63 -1.77
C GLU A 408 -25.97 4.53 -1.04
N LEU A 409 -25.68 4.75 0.24
CA LEU A 409 -25.06 3.75 1.12
C LEU A 409 -26.05 2.63 1.42
N GLU A 410 -27.31 2.97 1.73
CA GLU A 410 -28.35 1.98 1.99
C GLU A 410 -28.62 1.08 0.79
N ASP A 411 -28.77 1.64 -0.41
CA ASP A 411 -29.00 0.88 -1.63
C ASP A 411 -27.81 -0.04 -1.94
N THR A 412 -26.59 0.42 -1.68
CA THR A 412 -25.39 -0.42 -1.86
C THR A 412 -25.31 -1.54 -0.85
N LEU A 413 -25.70 -1.28 0.41
CA LEU A 413 -25.80 -2.31 1.45
C LEU A 413 -26.86 -3.35 1.10
N ARG A 414 -28.05 -2.92 0.67
CA ARG A 414 -29.13 -3.80 0.20
C ARG A 414 -28.75 -4.62 -1.03
N GLY A 415 -27.80 -4.12 -1.84
CA GLY A 415 -27.25 -4.84 -2.98
C GLY A 415 -26.29 -5.99 -2.62
N HIS A 416 -25.94 -6.19 -1.33
CA HIS A 416 -25.08 -7.27 -0.88
C HIS A 416 -25.89 -8.55 -0.60
N ASN A 417 -25.41 -9.71 -1.07
CA ASN A 417 -26.17 -10.98 -1.08
C ASN A 417 -26.68 -11.45 0.30
N ASP A 418 -25.99 -11.09 1.38
CA ASP A 418 -26.32 -11.48 2.75
C ASP A 418 -27.20 -10.48 3.51
N VAL A 419 -27.49 -9.32 2.92
CA VAL A 419 -28.26 -8.23 3.54
C VAL A 419 -29.70 -8.30 3.06
N VAL A 420 -30.64 -8.39 4.00
CA VAL A 420 -32.08 -8.37 3.72
C VAL A 420 -32.58 -6.93 3.65
N ASP A 421 -32.15 -6.09 4.59
CA ASP A 421 -32.44 -4.66 4.59
C ASP A 421 -31.34 -3.89 5.32
N ALA A 422 -31.18 -2.61 5.00
CA ALA A 422 -30.21 -1.72 5.60
C ALA A 422 -30.73 -0.31 5.77
N SER A 423 -30.29 0.35 6.83
CA SER A 423 -30.56 1.75 7.12
C SER A 423 -29.31 2.42 7.67
N VAL A 424 -29.01 3.62 7.22
CA VAL A 424 -27.78 4.34 7.59
C VAL A 424 -28.14 5.67 8.22
N ILE A 425 -27.52 6.01 9.35
CA ILE A 425 -27.69 7.31 10.01
C ILE A 425 -26.35 8.02 10.16
N SER A 426 -26.38 9.34 10.32
CA SER A 426 -25.24 10.09 10.85
C SER A 426 -25.43 10.36 12.34
N GLN A 427 -24.32 10.29 13.07
CA GLN A 427 -24.24 10.57 14.49
C GLN A 427 -23.14 11.59 14.74
N LYS A 428 -23.35 12.50 15.69
CA LYS A 428 -22.31 13.41 16.18
C LYS A 428 -21.78 12.90 17.52
N ASP A 429 -20.47 12.91 17.68
CA ASP A 429 -19.81 12.64 18.96
C ASP A 429 -19.79 13.89 19.87
N GLN A 430 -19.32 13.75 21.13
CA GLN A 430 -19.18 14.84 22.11
C GLN A 430 -18.30 16.00 21.59
N GLY A 431 -17.41 15.75 20.63
CA GLY A 431 -16.58 16.75 19.95
C GLY A 431 -17.17 17.37 18.67
N ASP A 432 -18.49 17.23 18.42
CA ASP A 432 -19.18 17.69 17.19
C ASP A 432 -18.70 17.04 15.88
N ASN A 433 -17.92 15.95 15.95
CA ASN A 433 -17.50 15.17 14.78
C ASN A 433 -18.64 14.27 14.30
N GLU A 434 -19.01 14.40 13.02
CA GLU A 434 -20.06 13.60 12.40
C GLU A 434 -19.49 12.31 11.80
N PHE A 435 -20.09 11.15 12.10
CA PHE A 435 -19.70 9.84 11.58
C PHE A 435 -20.93 9.01 11.18
N ILE A 436 -20.71 7.97 10.37
CA ILE A 436 -21.77 7.19 9.73
C ILE A 436 -21.93 5.84 10.42
N VAL A 437 -23.16 5.49 10.80
CA VAL A 437 -23.52 4.19 11.38
C VAL A 437 -24.50 3.47 10.47
N ALA A 438 -24.19 2.23 10.10
CA ALA A 438 -25.05 1.38 9.30
C ALA A 438 -25.73 0.32 10.17
N PHE A 439 -27.05 0.24 10.09
CA PHE A 439 -27.88 -0.81 10.67
C PHE A 439 -28.26 -1.80 9.59
N ILE A 440 -28.02 -3.09 9.86
CA ILE A 440 -28.13 -4.15 8.86
C ILE A 440 -28.99 -5.28 9.43
N SER A 441 -29.98 -5.70 8.65
CA SER A 441 -30.73 -6.94 8.88
C SER A 441 -30.20 -8.04 7.97
N LEU A 442 -29.89 -9.20 8.56
CA LEU A 442 -29.29 -10.35 7.89
C LEU A 442 -30.33 -11.45 7.63
N GLY A 443 -30.11 -12.24 6.58
CA GLY A 443 -30.97 -13.40 6.27
C GLY A 443 -30.75 -14.59 7.22
N GLU A 444 -31.79 -15.40 7.46
CA GLU A 444 -31.82 -16.55 8.40
C GLU A 444 -30.72 -17.62 8.17
N LYS A 445 -29.98 -17.58 7.05
CA LYS A 445 -28.94 -18.56 6.69
C LYS A 445 -27.51 -18.16 7.09
N VAL A 446 -27.31 -16.99 7.67
CA VAL A 446 -25.97 -16.46 8.00
C VAL A 446 -25.48 -16.98 9.36
N LYS A 447 -24.31 -17.65 9.38
CA LYS A 447 -23.77 -18.33 10.59
C LYS A 447 -22.86 -17.46 11.47
N SER A 448 -22.41 -16.27 11.01
CA SER A 448 -21.56 -15.36 11.79
C SER A 448 -21.66 -13.91 11.32
N ALA A 449 -22.01 -12.99 12.21
CA ALA A 449 -22.17 -11.55 11.92
C ALA A 449 -20.83 -10.84 11.63
N GLU A 450 -19.72 -11.30 12.21
CA GLU A 450 -18.39 -10.69 12.02
C GLU A 450 -17.79 -10.96 10.62
N ILE A 451 -18.08 -12.13 10.04
CA ILE A 451 -17.66 -12.47 8.67
C ILE A 451 -18.40 -11.58 7.65
N VAL A 452 -19.71 -11.43 7.84
CA VAL A 452 -20.54 -10.58 6.96
C VAL A 452 -20.20 -9.10 7.11
N LYS A 453 -19.88 -8.62 8.32
CA LYS A 453 -19.36 -7.26 8.56
C LYS A 453 -18.13 -6.95 7.71
N THR A 454 -17.17 -7.88 7.68
CA THR A 454 -15.92 -7.72 6.94
C THR A 454 -16.16 -7.75 5.43
N SER A 455 -17.01 -8.66 4.95
CA SER A 455 -17.43 -8.72 3.54
C SER A 455 -18.13 -7.44 3.08
N ILE A 456 -19.09 -6.94 3.86
CA ILE A 456 -19.84 -5.71 3.58
C ILE A 456 -18.88 -4.51 3.53
N ARG A 457 -17.99 -4.38 4.53
CA ARG A 457 -17.01 -3.29 4.56
C ARG A 457 -16.09 -3.32 3.34
N ASN A 458 -15.58 -4.49 2.95
CA ASN A 458 -14.73 -4.65 1.77
C ASN A 458 -15.48 -4.30 0.47
N SER A 459 -16.75 -4.74 0.34
CA SER A 459 -17.59 -4.36 -0.80
C SER A 459 -17.83 -2.85 -0.88
N MET A 460 -17.93 -2.16 0.26
CA MET A 460 -18.10 -0.69 0.29
C MET A 460 -16.80 0.05 -0.02
N ILE A 461 -15.65 -0.42 0.49
CA ILE A 461 -14.33 0.18 0.20
C ILE A 461 -14.01 0.13 -1.30
N ASN A 462 -14.40 -0.93 -2.00
CA ASN A 462 -14.18 -1.05 -3.44
C ASN A 462 -15.08 -0.11 -4.27
N LYS A 463 -16.23 0.31 -3.73
CA LYS A 463 -17.22 1.14 -4.44
C LYS A 463 -17.16 2.61 -4.07
N PHE A 464 -16.76 2.93 -2.84
CA PHE A 464 -16.84 4.26 -2.27
C PHE A 464 -15.50 4.77 -1.72
N PRO A 465 -15.28 6.10 -1.73
CA PRO A 465 -14.24 6.72 -0.93
C PRO A 465 -14.34 6.33 0.55
N SER A 466 -13.21 6.27 1.25
CA SER A 466 -13.12 5.80 2.64
C SER A 466 -14.05 6.54 3.62
N VAL A 467 -14.30 7.84 3.42
CA VAL A 467 -15.19 8.63 4.30
C VAL A 467 -16.67 8.29 4.16
N MET A 468 -17.07 7.67 3.04
CA MET A 468 -18.44 7.20 2.81
C MET A 468 -18.68 5.83 3.45
N VAL A 469 -17.62 5.11 3.85
CA VAL A 469 -17.73 3.80 4.50
C VAL A 469 -18.14 3.99 5.97
N PRO A 470 -19.23 3.35 6.43
CA PRO A 470 -19.66 3.46 7.83
C PRO A 470 -18.56 3.09 8.83
N SER A 471 -18.43 3.90 9.89
CA SER A 471 -17.48 3.63 10.97
C SER A 471 -17.97 2.51 11.88
N ARG A 472 -19.30 2.35 12.02
CA ARG A 472 -19.93 1.28 12.78
C ARG A 472 -20.98 0.54 11.97
N PHE A 473 -21.02 -0.78 12.15
CA PHE A 473 -22.03 -1.67 11.61
C PHE A 473 -22.76 -2.34 12.78
N VAL A 474 -24.07 -2.15 12.85
CA VAL A 474 -24.95 -2.68 13.90
C VAL A 474 -25.90 -3.69 13.27
N PHE A 475 -25.87 -4.93 13.74
CA PHE A 475 -26.75 -5.98 13.21
C PHE A 475 -28.02 -6.09 14.03
N LEU A 476 -29.17 -6.10 13.36
CA LEU A 476 -30.49 -6.18 13.96
C LEU A 476 -31.27 -7.35 13.34
N GLU A 477 -32.17 -7.96 14.11
CA GLU A 477 -33.09 -8.97 13.55
C GLU A 477 -34.03 -8.35 12.50
N SER A 478 -34.53 -7.14 12.77
CA SER A 478 -35.31 -6.35 11.81
C SER A 478 -35.14 -4.85 12.09
N LEU A 479 -35.32 -4.01 11.07
CA LEU A 479 -35.28 -2.57 11.24
C LEU A 479 -36.57 -2.09 11.94
N PRO A 480 -36.47 -1.20 12.95
CA PRO A 480 -37.64 -0.64 13.60
C PRO A 480 -38.44 0.18 12.59
N VAL A 481 -39.75 0.00 12.57
CA VAL A 481 -40.67 0.68 11.66
C VAL A 481 -41.72 1.45 12.45
N SER A 482 -41.98 2.68 12.02
CA SER A 482 -43.04 3.54 12.52
C SER A 482 -44.43 2.96 12.22
N ALA A 483 -45.48 3.50 12.86
CA ALA A 483 -46.88 3.13 12.59
C ALA A 483 -47.32 3.32 11.12
N SER A 484 -46.53 4.04 10.32
CA SER A 484 -46.74 4.23 8.88
C SER A 484 -46.07 3.18 7.99
N GLY A 485 -45.32 2.23 8.57
CA GLY A 485 -44.55 1.21 7.85
C GLY A 485 -43.21 1.68 7.29
N LYS A 486 -42.77 2.90 7.61
CA LYS A 486 -41.43 3.44 7.28
C LYS A 486 -40.45 3.23 8.43
N VAL A 487 -39.17 3.06 8.14
CA VAL A 487 -38.10 2.94 9.15
C VAL A 487 -38.16 4.09 10.15
N ASP A 488 -38.11 3.76 11.44
CA ASP A 488 -38.09 4.72 12.54
C ASP A 488 -36.65 5.07 12.93
N TYR A 489 -36.12 6.11 12.28
CA TYR A 489 -34.76 6.57 12.51
C TYR A 489 -34.53 7.15 13.91
N ALA A 490 -35.59 7.59 14.62
CA ALA A 490 -35.43 8.09 15.99
C ALA A 490 -35.10 6.93 16.94
N GLN A 491 -35.80 5.80 16.81
CA GLN A 491 -35.49 4.59 17.59
C GLN A 491 -34.11 4.02 17.28
N LEU A 492 -33.65 4.08 16.03
CA LEU A 492 -32.29 3.65 15.66
C LEU A 492 -31.23 4.51 16.36
N THR A 493 -31.41 5.83 16.38
CA THR A 493 -30.51 6.76 17.07
C THR A 493 -30.47 6.49 18.58
N ASP A 494 -31.63 6.27 19.22
CA ASP A 494 -31.72 6.00 20.66
C ASP A 494 -31.09 4.64 21.06
N SER A 495 -31.15 3.65 20.16
CA SER A 495 -30.57 2.32 20.40
C SER A 495 -29.04 2.34 20.55
N ILE A 496 -28.34 3.30 19.92
CA ILE A 496 -26.88 3.45 20.01
C ILE A 496 -26.46 3.87 21.43
N PHE A 497 -27.22 4.78 22.06
CA PHE A 497 -26.94 5.27 23.42
C PHE A 497 -27.15 4.19 24.50
N SER A 498 -27.93 3.15 24.19
CA SER A 498 -28.16 2.02 25.10
C SER A 498 -27.06 0.95 25.03
N ILE A 499 -26.31 0.89 23.93
CA ILE A 499 -25.23 -0.10 23.71
C ILE A 499 -23.92 0.34 24.38
N SER A 500 -23.73 1.64 24.63
CA SER A 500 -22.49 2.22 25.19
C SER A 500 -22.31 2.05 26.72
N HIS A 501 -23.21 1.37 27.44
CA HIS A 501 -23.19 1.29 28.91
C HIS A 501 -22.96 -0.12 29.50
N VAL A 502 -22.39 -1.07 28.75
CA VAL A 502 -22.16 -2.44 29.25
C VAL A 502 -20.72 -2.90 29.03
N LYS A 503 -19.81 -2.46 29.92
CA LYS A 503 -18.93 -3.33 30.75
C LYS A 503 -17.78 -2.53 31.37
N ASP A 504 -17.98 -2.15 32.63
CA ASP A 504 -16.93 -2.09 33.65
C ASP A 504 -16.76 -3.49 34.25
N GLU A 505 -15.51 -3.95 34.42
CA GLU A 505 -14.94 -4.46 35.70
C GLU A 505 -13.62 -5.26 35.50
N ILE A 506 -12.54 -4.67 36.07
CA ILE A 506 -11.37 -5.27 36.77
C ILE A 506 -10.21 -5.90 35.96
N GLY A 507 -9.00 -5.34 36.17
CA GLY A 507 -7.74 -6.11 36.26
C GLY A 507 -6.42 -5.39 35.89
N ASP A 508 -5.76 -4.79 36.88
CA ASP A 508 -4.45 -4.10 36.83
C ASP A 508 -3.23 -5.05 36.60
N ILE A 509 -2.16 -4.53 35.96
CA ILE A 509 -0.70 -4.64 36.29
C ILE A 509 0.19 -4.34 35.05
N GLY A 510 0.98 -3.25 35.11
CA GLY A 510 2.45 -3.30 34.90
C GLY A 510 3.11 -3.18 33.51
N ALA A 511 3.01 -1.98 32.91
CA ALA A 511 4.03 -1.22 32.13
C ALA A 511 4.77 -1.80 30.87
N SER A 512 4.48 -1.16 29.72
CA SER A 512 5.48 -0.57 28.81
C SER A 512 5.22 0.94 28.73
N ASN A 513 6.24 1.79 28.96
CA ASN A 513 6.09 3.26 28.89
C ASN A 513 5.49 3.73 27.54
N LEU A 514 5.76 3.00 26.45
CA LEU A 514 5.24 3.32 25.13
C LEU A 514 3.75 2.97 24.98
N MET A 515 3.28 1.86 25.57
CA MET A 515 1.87 1.46 25.56
C MET A 515 0.99 2.54 26.20
N GLN A 516 1.43 3.08 27.34
CA GLN A 516 0.69 4.12 28.05
C GLN A 516 0.67 5.45 27.28
N ILE A 517 1.75 5.80 26.56
CA ILE A 517 1.78 6.97 25.69
C ILE A 517 0.82 6.82 24.50
N ILE A 518 0.78 5.64 23.88
CA ILE A 518 -0.14 5.33 22.77
C ILE A 518 -1.59 5.38 23.23
N LYS A 519 -1.91 4.70 24.34
CA LYS A 519 -3.26 4.72 24.92
C LYS A 519 -3.68 6.14 25.26
N LYS A 520 -2.81 6.91 25.92
CA LYS A 520 -3.08 8.32 26.22
C LYS A 520 -3.33 9.14 24.96
N ALA A 521 -2.51 8.99 23.91
CA ALA A 521 -2.71 9.70 22.65
C ALA A 521 -4.05 9.35 22.00
N ILE A 522 -4.49 8.08 22.08
CA ILE A 522 -5.78 7.61 21.59
C ILE A 522 -6.93 8.14 22.46
N CYS A 523 -6.81 8.08 23.79
CA CYS A 523 -7.79 8.65 24.73
C CYS A 523 -7.97 10.15 24.50
N ASP A 524 -6.88 10.90 24.36
CA ASP A 524 -6.89 12.35 24.12
C ASP A 524 -7.53 12.68 22.76
N ALA A 525 -7.31 11.86 21.73
CA ALA A 525 -7.88 12.08 20.40
C ALA A 525 -9.36 11.67 20.30
N LEU A 526 -9.79 10.64 21.03
CA LEU A 526 -11.16 10.12 21.03
C LEU A 526 -12.03 10.68 22.16
N MET A 527 -11.44 11.41 23.10
CA MET A 527 -12.09 11.93 24.31
C MET A 527 -12.76 10.82 25.15
N VAL A 528 -12.08 9.68 25.31
CA VAL A 528 -12.53 8.53 26.12
C VAL A 528 -11.68 8.38 27.38
N GLU A 529 -12.25 7.83 28.46
CA GLU A 529 -11.56 7.71 29.76
C GLU A 529 -10.43 6.65 29.75
N ASP A 530 -10.62 5.52 29.07
CA ASP A 530 -9.61 4.45 28.95
C ASP A 530 -9.77 3.66 27.64
N VAL A 531 -8.70 2.99 27.21
CA VAL A 531 -8.62 2.15 26.00
C VAL A 531 -7.84 0.88 26.31
N SER A 532 -8.39 -0.28 25.95
CA SER A 532 -7.74 -1.59 26.12
C SER A 532 -6.55 -1.77 25.17
N ASP A 533 -5.64 -2.70 25.47
CA ASP A 533 -4.45 -2.99 24.65
C ASP A 533 -4.84 -3.43 23.22
N ASP A 534 -5.96 -4.13 23.08
CA ASP A 534 -6.42 -4.73 21.82
C ASP A 534 -7.63 -4.00 21.20
N ASP A 535 -8.02 -2.85 21.75
CA ASP A 535 -9.12 -2.08 21.18
C ASP A 535 -8.72 -1.51 19.82
N ASP A 536 -9.47 -1.89 18.78
CA ASP A 536 -9.27 -1.37 17.44
C ASP A 536 -9.71 0.10 17.41
N PHE A 537 -8.76 0.99 17.13
CA PHE A 537 -8.89 2.43 17.06
C PHE A 537 -10.13 2.88 16.27
N PHE A 538 -10.41 2.25 15.11
CA PHE A 538 -11.56 2.62 14.28
C PHE A 538 -12.87 2.01 14.80
N MET A 539 -12.82 0.85 15.47
CA MET A 539 -14.00 0.26 16.10
C MET A 539 -14.49 1.05 17.32
N ILE A 540 -13.57 1.62 18.10
CA ILE A 540 -13.93 2.41 19.28
C ILE A 540 -14.39 3.85 18.93
N GLY A 541 -14.28 4.28 17.68
CA GLY A 541 -14.78 5.60 17.22
C GLY A 541 -13.77 6.44 16.45
N GLY A 542 -12.57 5.91 16.21
CA GLY A 542 -11.53 6.56 15.42
C GLY A 542 -11.92 6.79 13.97
N ASN A 543 -11.46 7.91 13.42
CA ASN A 543 -11.61 8.30 12.02
C ASN A 543 -10.31 8.92 11.52
N SER A 544 -10.28 9.41 10.29
CA SER A 544 -9.06 10.00 9.71
C SER A 544 -8.54 11.23 10.45
N ILE A 545 -9.43 12.02 11.08
CA ILE A 545 -9.07 13.22 11.84
C ILE A 545 -8.43 12.83 13.17
N THR A 546 -9.07 11.92 13.91
CA THR A 546 -8.53 11.45 15.19
C THR A 546 -7.28 10.60 14.97
N ALA A 547 -7.19 9.84 13.86
CA ALA A 547 -5.97 9.14 13.48
C ALA A 547 -4.81 10.13 13.26
N ALA A 548 -5.06 11.24 12.56
CA ALA A 548 -4.06 12.29 12.38
C ALA A 548 -3.59 12.86 13.73
N HIS A 549 -4.51 13.14 14.66
CA HIS A 549 -4.18 13.59 16.02
C HIS A 549 -3.28 12.60 16.75
N VAL A 550 -3.66 11.32 16.77
CA VAL A 550 -2.86 10.26 17.40
C VAL A 550 -1.47 10.17 16.74
N SER A 551 -1.41 10.20 15.41
CA SER A 551 -0.15 10.14 14.67
C SER A 551 0.77 11.30 14.96
N HIS A 552 0.22 12.52 15.02
CA HIS A 552 0.97 13.72 15.35
C HIS A 552 1.49 13.68 16.79
N ASN A 553 0.63 13.32 17.75
CA ASN A 553 1.00 13.20 19.17
C ASN A 553 2.09 12.15 19.40
N LEU A 554 2.09 11.07 18.61
CA LEU A 554 3.08 10.00 18.70
C LEU A 554 4.31 10.23 17.80
N GLY A 555 4.28 11.20 16.88
CA GLY A 555 5.34 11.43 15.90
C GLY A 555 5.51 10.30 14.89
N ILE A 556 4.41 9.64 14.51
CA ILE A 556 4.40 8.45 13.66
C ILE A 556 3.64 8.71 12.35
N ASP A 557 3.89 7.88 11.33
CA ASP A 557 3.13 7.94 10.09
C ASP A 557 1.67 7.50 10.31
N MET A 558 0.70 8.27 9.79
CA MET A 558 -0.72 7.96 9.94
C MET A 558 -1.10 6.58 9.41
N ARG A 559 -0.40 6.09 8.38
CA ARG A 559 -0.59 4.73 7.83
C ARG A 559 -0.40 3.65 8.88
N LEU A 560 0.46 3.87 9.89
CA LEU A 560 0.69 2.88 10.95
C LEU A 560 -0.56 2.62 11.78
N LEU A 561 -1.44 3.60 12.00
CA LEU A 561 -2.72 3.36 12.67
C LEU A 561 -3.70 2.58 11.80
N TYR A 562 -3.64 2.74 10.48
CA TYR A 562 -4.46 1.95 9.55
C TYR A 562 -3.96 0.51 9.41
N THR A 563 -2.66 0.28 9.47
CA THR A 563 -2.04 -1.05 9.41
C THR A 563 -2.08 -1.76 10.76
N PHE A 564 -1.89 -1.02 11.86
CA PHE A 564 -1.78 -1.50 13.23
C PHE A 564 -2.79 -0.75 14.11
N SER A 565 -4.07 -1.10 13.95
CA SER A 565 -5.20 -0.38 14.53
C SER A 565 -5.37 -0.52 16.03
N THR A 566 -4.64 -1.42 16.71
CA THR A 566 -4.74 -1.58 18.18
C THR A 566 -3.49 -1.03 18.88
N PRO A 567 -3.60 -0.51 20.12
CA PRO A 567 -2.44 -0.07 20.89
C PRO A 567 -1.32 -1.12 20.96
N ALA A 568 -1.65 -2.40 21.19
CA ALA A 568 -0.69 -3.50 21.22
C ALA A 568 0.05 -3.69 19.90
N LYS A 569 -0.67 -3.72 18.76
CA LYS A 569 -0.05 -3.83 17.44
C LYS A 569 0.81 -2.62 17.11
N LEU A 570 0.38 -1.43 17.52
CA LEU A 570 1.11 -0.19 17.28
C LEU A 570 2.39 -0.13 18.13
N VAL A 571 2.34 -0.56 19.40
CA VAL A 571 3.54 -0.71 20.25
C VAL A 571 4.55 -1.65 19.61
N ILE A 572 4.12 -2.82 19.14
CA ILE A 572 5.00 -3.80 18.51
C ILE A 572 5.69 -3.18 17.28
N SER A 573 4.93 -2.51 16.41
CA SER A 573 5.47 -1.83 15.23
C SER A 573 6.46 -0.71 15.58
N LEU A 574 6.19 0.07 16.65
CA LEU A 574 7.05 1.17 17.06
C LEU A 574 8.30 0.71 17.82
N LEU A 575 8.24 -0.40 18.54
CA LEU A 575 9.42 -1.03 19.15
C LEU A 575 10.35 -1.60 18.07
N GLU A 576 9.80 -2.21 17.03
CA GLU A 576 10.58 -2.66 15.86
C GLU A 576 11.28 -1.50 15.13
N LYS A 577 10.66 -0.31 15.10
CA LYS A 577 11.27 0.91 14.53
C LYS A 577 12.26 1.63 15.46
N ASN A 578 12.03 1.67 16.77
CA ASN A 578 12.94 2.35 17.71
C ASN A 578 14.25 1.58 17.97
N VAL A 579 14.25 0.25 17.81
CA VAL A 579 15.50 -0.54 17.79
C VAL A 579 16.36 -0.17 16.57
N LEU A 580 15.77 0.35 15.49
CA LEU A 580 16.48 0.83 14.29
C LEU A 580 17.01 2.28 14.43
N ASN A 581 16.38 3.12 15.26
CA ASN A 581 16.74 4.53 15.40
C ASN A 581 17.78 4.84 16.50
N ASN A 582 18.05 3.91 17.44
CA ASN A 582 19.00 4.12 18.53
C ASN A 582 20.50 3.99 18.16
N THR A 583 20.84 3.94 16.86
CA THR A 583 22.24 3.98 16.40
C THR A 583 22.72 5.35 15.90
N LYS A 584 21.89 6.41 16.00
CA LYS A 584 22.34 7.79 15.71
C LYS A 584 21.61 8.78 16.61
N PHE A 585 22.20 9.15 17.75
CA PHE A 585 22.28 10.50 18.32
C PHE A 585 22.96 10.41 19.70
N GLY A 586 24.16 10.96 19.81
CA GLY A 586 24.84 11.17 21.09
C GLY A 586 24.42 12.49 21.73
N VAL A 587 24.06 12.40 23.01
CA VAL A 587 24.25 13.35 24.12
C VAL A 587 23.89 14.83 23.86
N ASN A 588 22.86 15.32 24.56
CA ASN A 588 22.99 16.45 25.50
C ASN A 588 21.76 16.58 26.43
N ASP A 589 22.07 17.09 27.62
CA ASP A 589 21.22 17.71 28.64
C ASP A 589 20.62 16.83 29.77
N ILE A 590 21.34 16.87 30.90
CA ILE A 590 20.91 16.57 32.27
C ILE A 590 20.43 17.89 32.91
N PRO A 591 19.35 17.92 33.72
CA PRO A 591 19.09 19.03 34.62
C PRO A 591 19.77 18.83 35.99
N GLU A 592 20.27 19.95 36.50
CA GLU A 592 21.06 20.16 37.72
C GLU A 592 20.48 19.55 39.01
N SER A 593 21.36 19.02 39.88
CA SER A 593 21.21 19.11 41.33
C SER A 593 22.56 19.17 42.05
N THR A 594 22.92 20.38 42.45
CA THR A 594 23.48 20.81 43.75
C THR A 594 24.38 19.88 44.61
N MET A 595 25.56 20.46 44.93
CA MET A 595 26.41 20.36 46.14
C MET A 595 27.72 19.54 46.10
N GLU A 596 28.82 20.32 46.05
CA GLU A 596 30.22 20.05 46.48
C GLU A 596 30.36 19.80 48.01
N PRO A 597 31.57 19.56 48.58
CA PRO A 597 32.84 18.96 48.07
C PRO A 597 33.44 17.92 49.05
N ASP A 598 34.40 17.08 48.61
CA ASP A 598 35.76 16.94 49.21
C ASP A 598 36.52 15.64 48.82
N LYS A 599 37.80 15.87 48.48
CA LYS A 599 39.04 15.10 48.76
C LYS A 599 39.61 14.00 47.83
N VAL A 600 40.65 14.44 47.09
CA VAL A 600 42.08 14.00 47.15
C VAL A 600 42.35 12.56 46.64
N ASN A 601 43.12 12.30 45.56
CA ASN A 601 44.56 12.58 45.41
C ASN A 601 45.10 12.17 44.02
N GLN A 602 46.19 12.84 43.66
CA GLN A 602 46.98 12.78 42.43
C GLN A 602 47.84 11.50 42.29
N TYR A 603 48.28 11.16 41.07
CA TYR A 603 49.69 11.26 40.64
C TYR A 603 49.88 10.93 39.15
N SER A 604 50.98 11.44 38.60
CA SER A 604 51.20 11.96 37.25
C SER A 604 52.28 11.19 36.45
N PHE A 605 52.28 11.43 35.13
CA PHE A 605 53.32 11.11 34.12
C PHE A 605 54.68 11.81 34.35
N PRO A 606 55.74 11.39 33.63
CA PRO A 606 56.62 12.34 32.92
C PRO A 606 57.10 11.84 31.50
N GLU A 607 57.07 12.69 30.44
CA GLU A 607 58.17 13.50 29.80
C GLU A 607 59.01 12.75 28.73
N SER A 608 59.62 13.29 27.64
CA SER A 608 59.63 14.57 26.89
C SER A 608 60.60 14.48 25.66
N GLU A 609 60.23 15.06 24.51
CA GLU A 609 60.97 15.88 23.48
C GLU A 609 62.50 15.69 23.18
N THR A 610 63.03 15.48 21.96
CA THR A 610 63.22 16.30 20.68
C THR A 610 64.70 16.04 20.17
N PRO A 611 65.28 16.60 19.06
CA PRO A 611 64.83 17.51 17.96
C PRO A 611 65.28 17.15 16.50
N ASP A 612 64.81 17.95 15.54
CA ASP A 612 65.14 18.10 14.08
C ASP A 612 66.55 18.78 13.83
N PRO A 613 67.13 19.02 12.61
CA PRO A 613 66.47 19.61 11.40
C PRO A 613 67.09 19.35 9.96
N LEU A 614 66.48 20.02 8.94
CA LEU A 614 67.02 20.60 7.65
C LEU A 614 66.90 19.86 6.28
N GLY A 615 66.04 20.40 5.38
CA GLY A 615 66.53 21.13 4.19
C GLY A 615 66.05 20.82 2.74
N SER A 616 65.04 21.57 2.23
CA SER A 616 64.97 22.24 0.89
C SER A 616 64.92 21.38 -0.42
N LYS A 617 64.41 21.75 -1.61
CA LYS A 617 63.71 22.89 -2.26
C LYS A 617 63.52 22.53 -3.77
N LEU A 618 62.45 23.04 -4.42
CA LEU A 618 62.36 23.60 -5.83
C LEU A 618 62.71 22.65 -7.02
N GLN A 619 62.20 22.71 -8.27
CA GLN A 619 61.41 23.64 -9.11
C GLN A 619 61.18 22.95 -10.48
N GLY A 620 60.22 23.42 -11.30
CA GLY A 620 60.50 23.59 -12.74
C GLY A 620 59.56 22.95 -13.76
N HIS A 621 58.53 23.71 -14.15
CA HIS A 621 57.86 23.64 -15.45
C HIS A 621 58.82 23.66 -16.65
N LEU A 622 58.47 23.00 -17.77
CA LEU A 622 58.27 23.65 -19.07
C LEU A 622 57.68 22.70 -20.14
N SER A 623 56.82 23.31 -20.94
CA SER A 623 55.98 22.86 -22.06
C SER A 623 56.72 22.41 -23.33
N LEU A 624 56.08 21.56 -24.15
CA LEU A 624 55.81 21.78 -25.60
C LEU A 624 55.13 20.53 -26.23
N MET A 625 53.92 20.72 -26.77
CA MET A 625 53.24 19.88 -27.78
C MET A 625 53.48 20.52 -29.17
N PRO A 626 53.20 19.89 -30.36
CA PRO A 626 52.24 18.80 -30.61
C PRO A 626 52.64 17.73 -31.69
N HIS A 627 51.71 16.77 -31.92
CA HIS A 627 51.51 15.91 -33.10
C HIS A 627 52.51 14.74 -33.30
N GLU A 628 52.16 13.50 -33.67
CA GLU A 628 50.97 12.92 -34.32
C GLU A 628 50.90 11.38 -34.09
N ARG A 629 49.67 10.86 -33.99
CA ARG A 629 49.10 9.56 -34.45
C ARG A 629 49.69 8.19 -34.02
N ASN A 630 48.82 7.51 -33.27
CA ASN A 630 48.22 6.18 -33.48
C ASN A 630 48.98 4.88 -33.15
N ASP A 631 48.21 4.10 -32.36
CA ASP A 631 48.07 2.65 -32.26
C ASP A 631 49.03 1.88 -31.34
N ASP A 632 48.48 1.62 -30.16
CA ASP A 632 48.99 0.78 -29.08
C ASP A 632 49.06 -0.71 -29.46
N GLN A 633 50.20 -1.31 -29.08
CA GLN A 633 50.33 -2.74 -28.84
C GLN A 633 50.81 -3.00 -27.41
N ALA A 634 50.39 -4.16 -26.91
CA ALA A 634 51.15 -5.09 -26.07
C ALA A 634 50.91 -5.08 -24.55
N GLY A 635 50.55 -6.28 -24.07
CA GLY A 635 50.89 -6.75 -22.73
C GLY A 635 52.28 -7.38 -22.66
N GLN A 636 52.76 -7.62 -21.44
CA GLN A 636 53.75 -8.61 -20.95
C GLN A 636 53.90 -8.33 -19.44
N SER A 637 53.64 -9.25 -18.51
CA SER A 637 54.33 -10.50 -18.11
C SER A 637 55.64 -10.32 -17.30
N LYS A 638 55.79 -11.19 -16.28
CA LYS A 638 57.00 -11.66 -15.52
C LYS A 638 57.35 -10.90 -14.23
N ARG A 639 57.79 -11.52 -13.13
CA ARG A 639 58.00 -12.91 -12.63
C ARG A 639 58.60 -12.77 -11.21
N LEU A 640 58.42 -13.77 -10.32
CA LEU A 640 59.47 -14.50 -9.54
C LEU A 640 58.84 -15.21 -8.32
N LYS A 641 58.72 -16.56 -8.35
CA LYS A 641 59.49 -17.61 -7.60
C LYS A 641 59.18 -17.64 -6.09
N VAL A 642 58.81 -18.78 -5.48
CA VAL A 642 59.74 -19.84 -5.04
C VAL A 642 59.05 -21.22 -4.91
N ASP A 643 59.72 -22.21 -5.53
CA ASP A 643 59.93 -23.65 -5.29
C ASP A 643 58.83 -24.72 -5.04
N LEU A 644 59.03 -25.80 -5.83
CA LEU A 644 58.32 -27.06 -5.94
C LEU A 644 59.01 -28.21 -5.16
N ASN A 645 58.17 -29.22 -4.87
CA ASN A 645 58.44 -30.67 -4.80
C ASN A 645 59.02 -31.29 -3.52
N LYS A 646 58.19 -32.12 -2.87
CA LYS A 646 58.49 -33.53 -2.63
C LYS A 646 57.21 -34.38 -2.65
N TYR A 647 57.13 -35.26 -3.64
CA TYR A 647 56.15 -36.33 -3.79
C TYR A 647 56.30 -37.38 -2.69
N TYR A 648 55.18 -37.96 -2.24
CA TYR A 648 55.07 -39.40 -2.04
C TYR A 648 53.74 -39.87 -2.66
N VAL A 649 53.88 -40.71 -3.69
CA VAL A 649 52.81 -41.53 -4.24
C VAL A 649 52.56 -42.66 -3.25
N LEU A 650 51.31 -42.78 -2.78
CA LEU A 650 50.74 -44.01 -2.27
C LEU A 650 49.50 -44.26 -3.13
N GLU A 651 49.59 -45.20 -4.07
CA GLU A 651 48.38 -45.95 -4.41
C GLU A 651 47.99 -46.77 -3.18
N PRO A 652 46.68 -46.88 -2.90
CA PRO A 652 46.11 -48.21 -3.03
C PRO A 652 44.75 -48.24 -3.73
N ILE A 653 44.58 -49.34 -4.46
CA ILE A 653 43.35 -50.02 -4.83
C ILE A 653 42.41 -50.11 -3.61
N ASP A 654 41.13 -49.71 -3.72
CA ASP A 654 39.94 -50.53 -3.36
C ASP A 654 38.61 -49.75 -3.29
N LEU A 655 37.59 -50.39 -3.89
CA LEU A 655 36.13 -50.27 -3.77
C LEU A 655 35.43 -48.89 -3.80
N PHE A 656 34.54 -48.75 -4.79
CA PHE A 656 33.57 -47.67 -4.98
C PHE A 656 32.75 -47.38 -3.73
N CYS A 657 33.15 -46.36 -2.97
CA CYS A 657 32.29 -45.69 -1.99
C CYS A 657 32.57 -44.20 -2.12
N GLY A 658 31.73 -43.46 -2.84
CA GLY A 658 32.00 -42.06 -3.14
C GLY A 658 30.72 -41.27 -3.29
N TYR A 659 30.62 -40.17 -2.53
CA TYR A 659 29.61 -39.14 -2.68
C TYR A 659 29.72 -38.41 -4.04
N PRO A 660 28.63 -37.78 -4.55
CA PRO A 660 28.58 -37.21 -5.91
C PRO A 660 29.57 -36.07 -6.15
N TRP A 661 30.12 -35.53 -5.07
CA TRP A 661 31.12 -34.47 -5.04
C TRP A 661 32.45 -34.84 -5.72
N ASN A 662 32.70 -36.14 -5.97
CA ASN A 662 33.95 -36.68 -6.52
C ASN A 662 33.83 -37.29 -7.93
N SER A 663 32.67 -37.22 -8.60
CA SER A 663 32.50 -37.78 -9.95
C SER A 663 33.06 -36.88 -11.06
N ALA A 664 33.33 -37.48 -12.23
CA ALA A 664 33.85 -36.84 -13.45
C ALA A 664 33.02 -35.59 -13.89
N PRO A 665 33.63 -34.62 -14.61
CA PRO A 665 32.98 -33.36 -14.99
C PRO A 665 31.68 -33.64 -15.76
N MET A 666 30.57 -33.17 -15.20
CA MET A 666 29.26 -33.28 -15.84
C MET A 666 29.19 -32.27 -16.99
N ARG A 667 28.49 -32.63 -18.07
CA ARG A 667 28.27 -31.73 -19.23
C ARG A 667 27.04 -30.83 -19.09
N ASN A 668 26.27 -30.99 -18.01
CA ASN A 668 24.99 -30.32 -17.82
C ASN A 668 25.00 -29.53 -16.50
N SER A 669 24.49 -28.30 -16.54
CA SER A 669 24.34 -27.45 -15.36
C SER A 669 22.98 -27.67 -14.70
N PHE A 670 22.97 -27.77 -13.37
CA PHE A 670 21.79 -28.01 -12.53
C PHE A 670 21.75 -27.03 -11.37
N SER A 671 20.58 -26.60 -10.94
CA SER A 671 20.40 -25.92 -9.66
C SER A 671 19.37 -26.64 -8.80
N PHE A 672 19.64 -26.69 -7.51
CA PHE A 672 18.83 -27.32 -6.49
C PHE A 672 18.54 -26.29 -5.40
N SER A 673 17.25 -26.03 -5.23
CA SER A 673 16.71 -25.31 -4.10
C SER A 673 15.59 -26.13 -3.47
N ARG A 674 15.05 -25.65 -2.35
CA ARG A 674 13.90 -26.27 -1.69
C ARG A 674 12.65 -26.39 -2.55
N CYS A 675 12.39 -25.42 -3.43
CA CYS A 675 11.14 -25.32 -4.20
C CYS A 675 11.34 -25.50 -5.70
N ASN A 676 12.58 -25.44 -6.18
CA ASN A 676 12.89 -25.38 -7.61
C ASN A 676 14.11 -26.22 -7.95
N LYS A 677 14.00 -26.96 -9.06
CA LYS A 677 15.08 -27.70 -9.70
C LYS A 677 15.16 -27.26 -11.15
N VAL A 678 16.23 -26.56 -11.52
CA VAL A 678 16.44 -26.04 -12.88
C VAL A 678 17.58 -26.82 -13.55
N MET A 679 17.42 -27.17 -14.83
CA MET A 679 18.43 -27.89 -15.60
C MET A 679 18.65 -27.17 -16.94
N HIS A 680 19.90 -27.01 -17.36
CA HIS A 680 20.25 -26.45 -18.68
C HIS A 680 20.40 -27.57 -19.71
N GLU A 681 19.44 -27.68 -20.65
CA GLU A 681 19.50 -28.69 -21.72
C GLU A 681 20.37 -28.24 -22.90
N GLY A 682 21.66 -28.56 -22.83
CA GLY A 682 22.56 -28.51 -23.98
C GLY A 682 22.50 -29.79 -24.83
N GLY A 683 21.43 -29.98 -25.61
CA GLY A 683 21.36 -30.96 -26.71
C GLY A 683 20.93 -32.41 -26.35
N GLN A 684 19.99 -32.94 -27.13
CA GLN A 684 19.36 -34.28 -27.09
C GLN A 684 19.00 -34.81 -25.69
N VAL A 685 17.70 -34.73 -25.38
CA VAL A 685 17.01 -35.41 -24.27
C VAL A 685 17.30 -36.92 -24.32
N VAL A 686 18.35 -37.33 -23.65
CA VAL A 686 18.45 -38.67 -23.08
C VAL A 686 17.91 -38.53 -21.66
N ASN A 687 16.89 -39.32 -21.31
CA ASN A 687 16.37 -39.48 -19.94
C ASN A 687 17.50 -39.90 -18.97
N GLY A 688 18.36 -38.96 -18.62
CA GLY A 688 19.43 -39.12 -17.66
C GLY A 688 18.91 -38.71 -16.29
N SER A 689 18.12 -39.59 -15.67
CA SER A 689 17.96 -39.55 -14.22
C SER A 689 19.36 -39.50 -13.61
N TRP A 690 19.65 -38.52 -12.75
CA TRP A 690 20.76 -38.64 -11.80
C TRP A 690 20.62 -40.03 -11.15
N GLN A 691 21.48 -40.98 -11.52
CA GLN A 691 21.50 -42.28 -10.88
C GLN A 691 21.99 -42.01 -9.46
N ALA A 692 21.06 -42.00 -8.52
CA ALA A 692 21.40 -41.80 -7.12
C ALA A 692 22.49 -42.79 -6.74
N GLN A 693 23.58 -42.28 -6.16
CA GLN A 693 24.71 -43.11 -5.78
C GLN A 693 24.32 -43.99 -4.61
N LEU A 694 24.65 -45.27 -4.74
CA LEU A 694 24.44 -46.28 -3.73
C LEU A 694 25.61 -46.21 -2.75
N VAL A 695 25.33 -45.85 -1.50
CA VAL A 695 26.28 -45.99 -0.40
C VAL A 695 25.81 -47.17 0.44
N GLU A 696 26.63 -48.22 0.50
CA GLU A 696 26.34 -49.38 1.34
C GLU A 696 26.53 -49.00 2.80
N VAL A 697 25.45 -49.11 3.58
CA VAL A 697 25.48 -48.83 5.01
C VAL A 697 24.82 -50.00 5.75
N SER A 698 25.52 -50.52 6.75
CA SER A 698 24.96 -51.55 7.63
C SER A 698 23.69 -51.03 8.32
N ARG A 699 22.62 -51.84 8.35
CA ARG A 699 21.34 -51.55 9.01
C ARG A 699 21.50 -51.14 10.49
N THR A 700 22.59 -51.56 11.15
CA THR A 700 22.85 -51.31 12.58
C THR A 700 23.67 -50.06 12.89
N ARG A 701 24.26 -49.38 11.88
CA ARG A 701 25.06 -48.18 12.12
C ARG A 701 24.21 -46.92 12.00
N THR A 702 24.23 -46.11 13.06
CA THR A 702 23.85 -44.70 13.04
C THR A 702 24.97 -43.91 12.37
N GLY A 703 24.61 -42.92 11.56
CA GLY A 703 25.60 -41.98 11.04
C GLY A 703 25.97 -40.95 12.09
N TYR A 704 27.04 -40.23 11.83
CA TYR A 704 27.35 -38.99 12.54
C TYR A 704 27.45 -37.83 11.56
N MET A 705 27.30 -36.63 12.09
CA MET A 705 27.40 -35.39 11.35
C MET A 705 28.68 -34.68 11.77
N GLN A 706 29.44 -34.19 10.80
CA GLN A 706 30.65 -33.40 11.04
C GLN A 706 30.57 -32.09 10.26
N GLU A 707 30.76 -30.96 10.94
CA GLU A 707 30.94 -29.68 10.29
C GLU A 707 32.27 -29.71 9.51
N LEU A 708 32.19 -29.51 8.19
CA LEU A 708 33.36 -29.45 7.31
C LEU A 708 33.95 -28.03 7.30
N TRP A 709 33.09 -27.04 7.17
CA TRP A 709 33.44 -25.64 7.13
C TRP A 709 32.21 -24.79 7.45
N LYS A 710 32.46 -23.54 7.86
CA LYS A 710 31.45 -22.50 8.00
C LYS A 710 31.95 -21.16 7.47
N VAL A 711 31.04 -20.34 6.96
CA VAL A 711 31.33 -19.01 6.40
C VAL A 711 30.62 -17.95 7.21
N ASN A 712 31.35 -16.93 7.67
CA ASN A 712 30.80 -15.81 8.44
C ASN A 712 30.04 -14.86 7.50
N MET A 713 28.77 -14.61 7.82
CA MET A 713 27.84 -13.78 7.07
C MET A 713 27.62 -12.40 7.72
N GLU A 714 28.33 -12.07 8.80
CA GLU A 714 28.27 -10.82 9.60
C GLU A 714 26.95 -10.54 10.34
N ALA A 715 25.89 -11.31 10.06
CA ALA A 715 24.61 -11.26 10.73
C ALA A 715 23.80 -12.54 10.44
N CYS A 716 22.62 -12.65 11.05
CA CYS A 716 21.69 -13.78 10.91
C CYS A 716 21.47 -14.24 9.46
N VAL A 717 21.43 -15.57 9.28
CA VAL A 717 21.27 -16.22 7.98
C VAL A 717 19.96 -17.00 7.94
N ASP A 718 18.86 -16.29 7.66
CA ASP A 718 17.53 -16.92 7.54
C ASP A 718 17.25 -17.46 6.13
N ALA A 719 17.98 -16.97 5.11
CA ALA A 719 17.86 -17.45 3.75
C ALA A 719 18.27 -18.92 3.62
N SER A 720 17.48 -19.70 2.89
CA SER A 720 17.83 -21.10 2.58
C SER A 720 18.82 -21.14 1.41
N PRO A 721 19.94 -21.89 1.49
CA PRO A 721 20.96 -21.88 0.45
C PRO A 721 20.47 -22.44 -0.89
N LEU A 722 21.02 -21.93 -1.99
CA LEU A 722 20.82 -22.45 -3.34
C LEU A 722 22.11 -23.15 -3.80
N VAL A 723 22.03 -24.43 -4.13
CA VAL A 723 23.18 -25.21 -4.64
C VAL A 723 23.11 -25.28 -6.16
N VAL A 724 24.22 -24.97 -6.84
CA VAL A 724 24.30 -24.94 -8.30
C VAL A 724 25.49 -25.76 -8.76
N PHE A 725 25.24 -26.80 -9.54
CA PHE A 725 26.24 -27.56 -10.26
C PHE A 725 26.41 -26.91 -11.64
N ASN A 726 27.59 -26.41 -11.92
CA ASN A 726 27.93 -25.86 -13.24
C ASN A 726 29.19 -26.55 -13.73
N ASP A 727 29.04 -27.47 -14.67
CA ASP A 727 30.10 -28.35 -15.16
C ASP A 727 30.84 -29.14 -14.05
N SER A 728 32.06 -28.72 -13.71
CA SER A 728 32.88 -29.31 -12.64
C SER A 728 32.76 -28.62 -11.29
N ASP A 729 32.22 -27.40 -11.28
CA ASP A 729 32.15 -26.56 -10.10
C ASP A 729 30.78 -26.64 -9.43
N ILE A 730 30.79 -26.49 -8.11
CA ILE A 730 29.58 -26.51 -7.29
C ILE A 730 29.58 -25.24 -6.47
N TYR A 731 28.63 -24.36 -6.79
CA TYR A 731 28.43 -23.08 -6.15
C TYR A 731 27.28 -23.14 -5.16
N LEU A 732 27.37 -22.29 -4.14
CA LEU A 732 26.36 -22.08 -3.12
C LEU A 732 26.05 -20.59 -3.05
N PHE A 733 24.78 -20.24 -3.23
CA PHE A 733 24.32 -18.86 -3.13
C PHE A 733 23.45 -18.67 -1.89
N VAL A 734 23.77 -17.66 -1.09
CA VAL A 734 23.01 -17.34 0.12
C VAL A 734 23.20 -15.86 0.48
N GLY A 735 22.18 -15.27 1.10
CA GLY A 735 22.26 -13.93 1.66
C GLY A 735 21.98 -13.89 3.15
N SER A 736 22.21 -12.73 3.77
CA SER A 736 22.04 -12.54 5.21
C SER A 736 21.46 -11.17 5.58
N HIS A 737 21.27 -10.95 6.87
CA HIS A 737 20.75 -9.70 7.42
C HIS A 737 21.75 -8.54 7.37
N SER A 738 23.03 -8.81 7.07
CA SER A 738 24.09 -7.79 6.92
C SER A 738 24.13 -7.20 5.50
N TYR A 739 23.13 -7.52 4.68
CA TYR A 739 23.00 -7.12 3.28
C TYR A 739 24.01 -7.80 2.35
N LYS A 740 24.73 -8.81 2.84
CA LYS A 740 25.61 -9.64 2.02
C LYS A 740 24.84 -10.65 1.20
N PHE A 741 25.25 -10.81 -0.04
CA PHE A 741 24.90 -11.92 -0.91
C PHE A 741 26.19 -12.54 -1.46
N LEU A 742 26.39 -13.83 -1.21
CA LEU A 742 27.64 -14.52 -1.50
C LEU A 742 27.46 -15.62 -2.52
N CYS A 743 28.50 -15.83 -3.33
CA CYS A 743 28.75 -17.08 -4.04
C CYS A 743 29.92 -17.80 -3.39
N ILE A 744 29.70 -19.03 -2.96
CA ILE A 744 30.68 -19.84 -2.23
C ILE A 744 30.92 -21.15 -2.99
N ASN A 745 32.17 -21.60 -3.06
CA ASN A 745 32.46 -22.93 -3.55
C ASN A 745 32.02 -23.97 -2.50
N ALA A 746 31.01 -24.78 -2.83
CA ALA A 746 30.43 -25.77 -1.90
C ALA A 746 31.41 -26.91 -1.53
N LYS A 747 32.42 -27.14 -2.38
CA LYS A 747 33.69 -27.84 -2.13
C LYS A 747 34.33 -27.44 -0.80
N SER A 748 34.86 -26.23 -0.83
CA SER A 748 35.90 -25.74 0.08
C SER A 748 35.42 -24.70 1.08
N GLY A 749 34.23 -24.14 0.91
CA GLY A 749 33.75 -22.98 1.68
C GLY A 749 34.40 -21.66 1.24
N PHE A 750 35.17 -21.64 0.14
CA PHE A 750 35.84 -20.44 -0.35
C PHE A 750 34.85 -19.49 -1.04
N ILE A 751 34.80 -18.24 -0.61
CA ILE A 751 33.97 -17.18 -1.21
C ILE A 751 34.55 -16.81 -2.58
N GLN A 752 33.77 -17.03 -3.65
CA GLN A 752 34.14 -16.65 -5.02
C GLN A 752 33.97 -15.15 -5.23
N TRP A 753 32.85 -14.60 -4.76
CA TRP A 753 32.56 -13.19 -4.78
C TRP A 753 31.52 -12.83 -3.71
N GLU A 754 31.51 -11.55 -3.34
CA GLU A 754 30.57 -10.94 -2.40
C GLU A 754 29.95 -9.70 -3.03
N THR A 755 28.63 -9.59 -2.95
CA THR A 755 27.90 -8.38 -3.32
C THR A 755 27.12 -7.86 -2.12
N ARG A 756 27.25 -6.57 -1.82
CA ARG A 756 26.42 -5.89 -0.83
C ARG A 756 25.19 -5.28 -1.48
N LEU A 757 24.02 -5.72 -1.05
CA LEU A 757 22.72 -5.23 -1.48
C LEU A 757 22.25 -4.08 -0.58
N GLN A 758 21.08 -3.51 -0.83
CA GLN A 758 20.56 -2.37 -0.05
C GLN A 758 19.61 -2.79 1.09
N GLY A 759 19.20 -4.05 1.13
CA GLY A 759 18.34 -4.61 2.18
C GLY A 759 18.79 -6.01 2.61
N ARG A 760 18.21 -6.49 3.71
CA ARG A 760 18.43 -7.86 4.22
C ARG A 760 17.85 -8.90 3.27
N VAL A 761 18.51 -10.05 3.19
CA VAL A 761 18.10 -11.18 2.37
C VAL A 761 17.63 -12.31 3.28
N GLU A 762 16.34 -12.64 3.19
CA GLU A 762 15.73 -13.78 3.93
C GLU A 762 15.16 -14.83 2.97
N GLY A 763 14.93 -14.48 1.71
CA GLY A 763 14.48 -15.41 0.67
C GLY A 763 15.64 -16.21 0.06
N SER A 764 15.36 -17.44 -0.35
CA SER A 764 16.30 -18.18 -1.20
C SER A 764 16.43 -17.53 -2.57
N ALA A 765 17.62 -17.60 -3.15
CA ALA A 765 17.85 -17.18 -4.52
C ALA A 765 17.31 -18.20 -5.54
N ALA A 766 17.26 -17.79 -6.81
CA ALA A 766 16.97 -18.63 -7.95
C ALA A 766 17.98 -18.39 -9.07
N ILE A 767 18.13 -19.35 -9.98
CA ILE A 767 19.03 -19.25 -11.15
C ILE A 767 18.17 -19.22 -12.41
N VAL A 768 18.41 -18.24 -13.29
CA VAL A 768 17.71 -18.17 -14.59
C VAL A 768 18.03 -19.40 -15.44
N ALA A 769 17.16 -19.74 -16.38
CA ALA A 769 17.22 -21.01 -17.12
C ALA A 769 18.52 -21.24 -17.92
N ASP A 770 19.15 -20.16 -18.38
CA ASP A 770 20.43 -20.16 -19.11
C ASP A 770 21.66 -20.06 -18.19
N PHE A 771 21.49 -20.11 -16.87
CA PHE A 771 22.57 -20.05 -15.87
C PHE A 771 23.46 -18.80 -15.98
N SER A 772 22.98 -17.74 -16.63
CA SER A 772 23.72 -16.48 -16.77
C SER A 772 23.64 -15.61 -15.52
N GLN A 773 22.49 -15.65 -14.82
CA GLN A 773 22.16 -14.76 -13.72
C GLN A 773 21.58 -15.51 -12.51
N VAL A 774 21.87 -15.01 -11.32
CA VAL A 774 21.24 -15.38 -10.05
C VAL A 774 20.29 -14.26 -9.63
N VAL A 775 19.09 -14.64 -9.20
CA VAL A 775 18.01 -13.71 -8.85
C VAL A 775 17.68 -13.84 -7.38
N VAL A 776 17.60 -12.72 -6.67
CA VAL A 776 17.31 -12.70 -5.24
C VAL A 776 16.44 -11.51 -4.87
N GLY A 777 15.45 -11.75 -4.00
CA GLY A 777 14.60 -10.72 -3.42
C GLY A 777 15.17 -10.18 -2.11
N CYS A 778 14.96 -8.89 -1.87
CA CYS A 778 15.43 -8.19 -0.69
C CYS A 778 14.28 -7.47 0.04
N TYR A 779 14.52 -7.22 1.33
CA TYR A 779 13.57 -6.55 2.21
C TYR A 779 13.31 -5.09 1.90
N ASP A 780 14.21 -4.43 1.18
CA ASP A 780 14.02 -3.07 0.68
C ASP A 780 13.02 -3.00 -0.48
N GLY A 781 12.49 -4.15 -0.90
CA GLY A 781 11.55 -4.30 -2.01
C GLY A 781 12.19 -4.52 -3.36
N ASN A 782 13.52 -4.62 -3.43
CA ASN A 782 14.23 -4.87 -4.67
C ASN A 782 14.38 -6.36 -4.99
N ILE A 783 14.26 -6.70 -6.27
CA ILE A 783 14.64 -7.98 -6.86
C ILE A 783 15.88 -7.74 -7.71
N TYR A 784 17.00 -8.32 -7.28
CA TYR A 784 18.30 -8.16 -7.92
C TYR A 784 18.58 -9.32 -8.85
N PHE A 785 19.06 -9.00 -10.05
CA PHE A 785 19.59 -9.94 -11.01
C PHE A 785 21.10 -9.73 -11.08
N LEU A 786 21.87 -10.71 -10.61
CA LEU A 786 23.33 -10.64 -10.54
C LEU A 786 23.95 -11.64 -11.51
N GLU A 787 25.06 -11.27 -12.14
CA GLU A 787 25.82 -12.18 -13.00
C GLU A 787 26.42 -13.33 -12.18
N LEU A 788 26.23 -14.57 -12.63
CA LEU A 788 26.57 -15.77 -11.86
C LEU A 788 28.05 -15.84 -11.47
N LEU A 789 28.95 -15.41 -12.37
CA LEU A 789 30.39 -15.61 -12.23
C LEU A 789 31.09 -14.56 -11.34
N ASN A 790 30.57 -13.34 -11.25
CA ASN A 790 31.25 -12.24 -10.54
C ASN A 790 30.36 -11.45 -9.57
N GLY A 791 29.04 -11.70 -9.55
CA GLY A 791 28.11 -11.03 -8.64
C GLY A 791 27.76 -9.59 -9.03
N ASN A 792 28.09 -9.14 -10.24
CA ASN A 792 27.73 -7.79 -10.68
C ASN A 792 26.22 -7.68 -10.90
N ILE A 793 25.60 -6.60 -10.44
CA ILE A 793 24.17 -6.35 -10.62
C ILE A 793 23.91 -5.98 -12.09
N CYS A 794 23.21 -6.86 -12.81
CA CYS A 794 22.84 -6.69 -14.22
C CYS A 794 21.56 -5.87 -14.40
N TRP A 795 20.61 -6.05 -13.47
CA TRP A 795 19.29 -5.45 -13.47
C TRP A 795 18.69 -5.50 -12.06
N THR A 796 17.87 -4.51 -11.71
CA THR A 796 17.09 -4.47 -10.48
C THR A 796 15.67 -4.08 -10.82
N PHE A 797 14.72 -4.79 -10.23
CA PHE A 797 13.29 -4.45 -10.27
C PHE A 797 12.81 -4.08 -8.88
N HIS A 798 12.11 -2.96 -8.73
CA HIS A 798 11.63 -2.48 -7.43
C HIS A 798 10.12 -2.75 -7.28
N THR A 799 9.75 -3.39 -6.18
CA THR A 799 8.35 -3.61 -5.76
C THR A 799 7.99 -2.60 -4.67
N SER A 800 6.69 -2.37 -4.44
CA SER A 800 6.21 -1.41 -3.43
C SER A 800 6.22 -1.97 -1.99
N GLY A 801 6.71 -3.20 -1.80
CA GLY A 801 6.79 -3.88 -0.51
C GLY A 801 8.00 -4.79 -0.42
N GLU A 802 8.28 -5.33 0.76
CA GLU A 802 9.42 -6.24 1.00
C GLU A 802 9.32 -7.52 0.14
N VAL A 803 10.44 -8.02 -0.38
CA VAL A 803 10.50 -9.30 -1.11
C VAL A 803 11.20 -10.35 -0.27
N LYS A 804 10.41 -11.29 0.29
CA LYS A 804 10.89 -12.39 1.16
C LYS A 804 10.79 -13.76 0.52
N CYS A 805 9.92 -13.92 -0.47
CA CYS A 805 9.71 -15.20 -1.10
C CYS A 805 10.87 -15.53 -2.05
N GLN A 806 11.09 -16.82 -2.27
CA GLN A 806 12.04 -17.27 -3.28
C GLN A 806 11.45 -17.02 -4.69
N PRO A 807 12.19 -16.38 -5.62
CA PRO A 807 11.77 -16.26 -7.00
C PRO A 807 11.67 -17.63 -7.69
N ILE A 808 10.71 -17.82 -8.58
CA ILE A 808 10.51 -19.05 -9.36
C ILE A 808 10.80 -18.81 -10.82
N VAL A 809 11.49 -19.76 -11.45
CA VAL A 809 11.96 -19.64 -12.83
C VAL A 809 10.98 -20.39 -13.74
N HIS A 810 10.39 -19.68 -14.69
CA HIS A 810 9.60 -20.25 -15.76
C HIS A 810 10.48 -20.38 -17.02
N ALA A 811 11.18 -21.50 -17.12
CA ALA A 811 12.27 -21.70 -18.07
C ALA A 811 11.84 -21.56 -19.54
N HIS A 812 10.70 -22.14 -19.90
CA HIS A 812 10.17 -22.15 -21.26
C HIS A 812 9.88 -20.75 -21.84
N ARG A 813 9.51 -19.78 -20.99
CA ARG A 813 9.19 -18.41 -21.40
C ARG A 813 10.28 -17.39 -21.07
N GLY A 814 11.31 -17.79 -20.32
CA GLY A 814 12.33 -16.86 -19.85
C GLY A 814 11.80 -15.84 -18.83
N LEU A 815 10.86 -16.26 -17.97
CA LEU A 815 10.26 -15.38 -16.95
C LEU A 815 10.66 -15.79 -15.54
N ILE A 816 10.69 -14.82 -14.64
CA ILE A 816 10.84 -15.00 -13.20
C ILE A 816 9.55 -14.55 -12.50
N TRP A 817 8.96 -15.43 -11.71
CA TRP A 817 7.81 -15.13 -10.87
C TRP A 817 8.26 -14.84 -9.44
N CYS A 818 7.83 -13.73 -8.87
CA CYS A 818 8.21 -13.35 -7.51
C CYS A 818 7.07 -12.59 -6.83
N GLY A 819 6.75 -12.97 -5.61
CA GLY A 819 5.75 -12.29 -4.77
C GLY A 819 6.38 -11.24 -3.87
N SER A 820 5.62 -10.17 -3.60
CA SER A 820 6.01 -9.09 -2.70
C SER A 820 4.99 -8.88 -1.58
N HIS A 821 5.41 -8.14 -0.56
CA HIS A 821 4.57 -7.76 0.57
C HIS A 821 3.59 -6.63 0.27
N ASP A 822 3.70 -5.98 -0.90
CA ASP A 822 2.69 -5.06 -1.44
C ASP A 822 1.42 -5.74 -1.98
N HIS A 823 1.30 -7.05 -1.71
CA HIS A 823 0.19 -7.90 -2.07
C HIS A 823 0.14 -8.32 -3.55
N ASN A 824 1.23 -8.15 -4.30
CA ASN A 824 1.30 -8.54 -5.70
C ASN A 824 2.26 -9.70 -5.98
N LEU A 825 1.94 -10.46 -7.02
CA LEU A 825 2.81 -11.41 -7.70
C LEU A 825 3.26 -10.81 -9.03
N TYR A 826 4.57 -10.75 -9.25
CA TYR A 826 5.20 -10.17 -10.45
C TYR A 826 5.73 -11.27 -11.37
N ALA A 827 5.56 -11.10 -12.68
CA ALA A 827 6.26 -11.85 -13.73
C ALA A 827 7.27 -10.94 -14.42
N LEU A 828 8.55 -11.27 -14.30
CA LEU A 828 9.66 -10.48 -14.79
C LEU A 828 10.32 -11.17 -15.98
N ASP A 829 10.40 -10.48 -17.11
CA ASP A 829 11.20 -10.92 -18.25
C ASP A 829 12.66 -10.49 -18.04
N TYR A 830 13.50 -11.44 -17.66
CA TYR A 830 14.90 -11.18 -17.34
C TYR A 830 15.76 -10.92 -18.58
N ARG A 831 15.27 -11.25 -19.78
CA ARG A 831 15.97 -10.98 -21.04
C ARG A 831 15.71 -9.55 -21.50
N ASN A 832 14.45 -9.12 -21.42
CA ASN A 832 14.02 -7.77 -21.81
C ASN A 832 14.07 -6.75 -20.67
N LYS A 833 14.37 -7.18 -19.43
CA LYS A 833 14.49 -6.34 -18.23
C LYS A 833 13.24 -5.52 -17.94
N CYS A 834 12.08 -6.15 -18.03
CA CYS A 834 10.79 -5.53 -17.74
C CYS A 834 9.87 -6.45 -16.92
N CYS A 835 8.90 -5.87 -16.24
CA CYS A 835 7.76 -6.61 -15.70
C CYS A 835 6.74 -6.79 -16.83
N VAL A 836 6.28 -8.02 -17.05
CA VAL A 836 5.32 -8.36 -18.11
C VAL A 836 3.92 -8.65 -17.57
N TYR A 837 3.79 -8.86 -16.25
CA TYR A 837 2.51 -9.14 -15.60
C TYR A 837 2.59 -8.91 -14.10
N THR A 838 1.53 -8.34 -13.53
CA THR A 838 1.38 -8.14 -12.09
C THR A 838 -0.02 -8.60 -11.67
N LEU A 839 -0.10 -9.45 -10.65
CA LEU A 839 -1.36 -9.98 -10.13
C LEU A 839 -1.56 -9.60 -8.65
N PRO A 840 -2.66 -8.92 -8.28
CA PRO A 840 -3.00 -8.68 -6.88
C PRO A 840 -3.55 -9.95 -6.21
N CYS A 841 -2.87 -10.40 -5.16
CA CYS A 841 -3.17 -11.62 -4.40
C CYS A 841 -3.95 -11.36 -3.10
N GLY A 842 -4.41 -10.13 -2.86
CA GLY A 842 -5.27 -9.76 -1.70
C GLY A 842 -4.60 -9.82 -0.33
N GLY A 843 -3.31 -10.16 -0.28
CA GLY A 843 -2.49 -10.25 0.92
C GLY A 843 -1.02 -10.40 0.53
N SER A 844 -0.11 -10.22 1.47
CA SER A 844 1.34 -10.30 1.23
C SER A 844 1.75 -11.72 0.86
N ILE A 845 2.72 -11.87 -0.04
CA ILE A 845 3.22 -13.19 -0.46
C ILE A 845 4.53 -13.49 0.26
N PHE A 846 4.45 -14.33 1.30
CA PHE A 846 5.63 -14.79 2.05
C PHE A 846 6.25 -16.04 1.42
N GLY A 847 5.42 -17.03 1.10
CA GLY A 847 5.85 -18.28 0.51
C GLY A 847 6.19 -18.13 -0.98
N SER A 848 7.13 -18.94 -1.45
CA SER A 848 7.41 -19.05 -2.88
C SER A 848 6.17 -19.58 -3.61
N PRO A 849 5.82 -19.02 -4.78
CA PRO A 849 4.85 -19.62 -5.69
C PRO A 849 5.28 -21.03 -6.11
N ALA A 850 4.36 -21.79 -6.68
CA ALA A 850 4.67 -23.11 -7.23
C ALA A 850 4.22 -23.21 -8.69
N ILE A 851 5.13 -23.63 -9.55
CA ILE A 851 4.88 -23.81 -10.99
C ILE A 851 4.61 -25.27 -11.30
N ASP A 852 3.53 -25.52 -12.03
CA ASP A 852 3.14 -26.81 -12.57
C ASP A 852 3.25 -26.75 -14.09
N GLU A 853 4.44 -27.04 -14.62
CA GLU A 853 4.66 -27.05 -16.07
C GLU A 853 3.84 -28.14 -16.77
N THR A 854 3.55 -29.26 -16.10
CA THR A 854 2.77 -30.37 -16.66
C THR A 854 1.33 -29.98 -16.96
N HIS A 855 0.67 -29.27 -16.03
CA HIS A 855 -0.69 -28.77 -16.23
C HIS A 855 -0.73 -27.36 -16.81
N GLY A 856 0.42 -26.68 -16.88
CA GLY A 856 0.57 -25.31 -17.34
C GLY A 856 -0.10 -24.31 -16.43
N ALA A 857 0.07 -24.48 -15.11
CA ALA A 857 -0.47 -23.60 -14.07
C ALA A 857 0.62 -23.07 -13.14
N LEU A 858 0.38 -21.90 -12.54
CA LEU A 858 1.17 -21.32 -11.47
C LEU A 858 0.26 -21.02 -10.29
N TYR A 859 0.71 -21.38 -9.09
CA TYR A 859 -0.06 -21.18 -7.86
C TYR A 859 0.67 -20.22 -6.94
N ALA A 860 -0.04 -19.26 -6.36
CA ALA A 860 0.48 -18.36 -5.34
C ALA A 860 -0.51 -18.27 -4.17
N ALA A 861 0.02 -18.20 -2.95
CA ALA A 861 -0.77 -18.04 -1.74
C ALA A 861 -0.34 -16.80 -0.97
N SER A 862 -1.29 -16.19 -0.26
CA SER A 862 -1.07 -14.94 0.46
C SER A 862 -1.43 -15.01 1.94
N THR A 863 -1.04 -13.98 2.67
CA THR A 863 -1.36 -13.83 4.10
C THR A 863 -2.85 -13.64 4.40
N SER A 864 -3.68 -13.31 3.41
CA SER A 864 -5.15 -13.31 3.60
C SER A 864 -5.75 -14.72 3.61
N GLY A 865 -4.95 -15.74 3.30
CA GLY A 865 -5.41 -17.11 3.08
C GLY A 865 -5.93 -17.37 1.67
N ARG A 866 -5.73 -16.42 0.75
CA ARG A 866 -6.10 -16.58 -0.66
C ARG A 866 -5.06 -17.42 -1.39
N VAL A 867 -5.50 -18.44 -2.11
CA VAL A 867 -4.70 -19.23 -3.06
C VAL A 867 -5.22 -18.94 -4.47
N THR A 868 -4.34 -18.49 -5.35
CA THR A 868 -4.69 -18.12 -6.73
C THR A 868 -3.94 -19.01 -7.71
N ALA A 869 -4.65 -19.59 -8.67
CA ALA A 869 -4.10 -20.35 -9.77
C ALA A 869 -4.14 -19.54 -11.07
N ILE A 870 -3.06 -19.57 -11.82
CA ILE A 870 -2.85 -18.77 -13.03
C ILE A 870 -2.45 -19.71 -14.17
N SER A 871 -3.05 -19.55 -15.34
CA SER A 871 -2.62 -20.25 -16.55
C SER A 871 -1.32 -19.64 -17.06
N ILE A 872 -0.29 -20.47 -17.26
CA ILE A 872 1.00 -20.06 -17.84
C ILE A 872 1.16 -20.48 -19.31
N LYS A 873 0.12 -21.07 -19.90
CA LYS A 873 0.13 -21.58 -21.28
C LYS A 873 0.12 -20.49 -22.34
N GLU A 874 -0.64 -19.43 -22.13
CA GLU A 874 -0.84 -18.33 -23.10
C GLU A 874 -0.78 -16.97 -22.40
N MET A 875 -0.48 -15.91 -23.15
CA MET A 875 -0.51 -14.53 -22.66
C MET A 875 -1.66 -13.76 -23.33
N PRO A 876 -2.39 -12.88 -22.60
CA PRO A 876 -2.18 -12.51 -21.19
C PRO A 876 -2.49 -13.67 -20.24
N PHE A 877 -1.76 -13.75 -19.12
CA PHE A 877 -1.99 -14.79 -18.13
C PHE A 877 -3.37 -14.60 -17.49
N CYS A 878 -4.14 -15.68 -17.42
CA CYS A 878 -5.49 -15.67 -16.88
C CYS A 878 -5.56 -16.43 -15.55
N THR A 879 -6.32 -15.90 -14.60
CA THR A 879 -6.63 -16.61 -13.37
C THR A 879 -7.53 -17.80 -13.70
N LEU A 880 -7.08 -19.02 -13.39
CA LEU A 880 -7.85 -20.25 -13.55
C LEU A 880 -8.92 -20.37 -12.47
N TRP A 881 -8.52 -20.13 -11.22
CA TRP A 881 -9.40 -20.13 -10.06
C TRP A 881 -8.75 -19.41 -8.88
N LEU A 882 -9.57 -19.07 -7.90
CA LEU A 882 -9.18 -18.46 -6.64
C LEU A 882 -9.92 -19.18 -5.51
N HIS A 883 -9.20 -19.56 -4.47
CA HIS A 883 -9.73 -20.25 -3.30
C HIS A 883 -9.36 -19.46 -2.03
N GLU A 884 -10.33 -19.17 -1.17
CA GLU A 884 -10.11 -18.49 0.11
C GLU A 884 -10.09 -19.52 1.24
N LEU A 885 -8.92 -19.74 1.85
CA LEU A 885 -8.76 -20.64 3.00
C LEU A 885 -9.03 -19.96 4.34
N GLU A 886 -9.24 -18.63 4.35
CA GLU A 886 -9.49 -17.77 5.52
C GLU A 886 -8.39 -17.75 6.60
N VAL A 887 -7.29 -18.48 6.37
CA VAL A 887 -6.16 -18.59 7.28
C VAL A 887 -4.87 -18.25 6.53
N PRO A 888 -3.97 -17.43 7.08
CA PRO A 888 -2.74 -17.05 6.41
C PRO A 888 -1.89 -18.26 5.97
N VAL A 889 -1.30 -18.16 4.77
CA VAL A 889 -0.32 -19.11 4.25
C VAL A 889 1.05 -18.43 4.20
N PHE A 890 1.96 -18.84 5.09
CA PHE A 890 3.35 -18.32 5.10
C PHE A 890 4.33 -19.28 4.42
N GLY A 891 4.05 -20.59 4.52
CA GLY A 891 4.83 -21.62 3.86
C GLY A 891 4.75 -21.52 2.35
N SER A 892 5.78 -22.01 1.66
CA SER A 892 5.75 -22.07 0.19
C SER A 892 4.84 -23.18 -0.28
N LEU A 893 4.18 -22.93 -1.41
CA LEU A 893 3.34 -23.93 -2.03
C LEU A 893 4.18 -25.06 -2.61
N SER A 894 3.60 -26.25 -2.67
CA SER A 894 4.23 -27.41 -3.31
C SER A 894 3.23 -28.11 -4.20
N VAL A 895 3.69 -28.52 -5.38
CA VAL A 895 2.83 -29.17 -6.36
C VAL A 895 3.30 -30.59 -6.60
N SER A 896 2.35 -31.53 -6.64
CA SER A 896 2.57 -32.90 -7.11
C SER A 896 2.29 -32.97 -8.60
N SER A 897 3.31 -32.88 -9.46
CA SER A 897 3.14 -32.90 -10.93
C SER A 897 2.34 -34.08 -11.48
N PRO A 898 2.44 -35.33 -10.96
CA PRO A 898 1.64 -36.45 -11.50
C PRO A 898 0.14 -36.33 -11.23
N HIS A 899 -0.26 -35.66 -10.14
CA HIS A 899 -1.66 -35.59 -9.70
C HIS A 899 -2.26 -34.18 -9.85
N GLY A 900 -1.43 -33.16 -10.06
CA GLY A 900 -1.83 -31.75 -10.10
C GLY A 900 -2.28 -31.20 -8.75
N TYR A 901 -1.91 -31.85 -7.64
CA TYR A 901 -2.29 -31.39 -6.30
C TYR A 901 -1.38 -30.28 -5.80
N VAL A 902 -1.99 -29.23 -5.26
CA VAL A 902 -1.32 -28.11 -4.61
C VAL A 902 -1.47 -28.27 -3.10
N ILE A 903 -0.36 -28.38 -2.39
CA ILE A 903 -0.36 -28.50 -0.92
C ILE A 903 -0.14 -27.13 -0.29
N CYS A 904 -1.08 -26.74 0.58
CA CYS A 904 -1.08 -25.49 1.32
C CYS A 904 -0.94 -25.76 2.82
N CYS A 905 0.03 -25.10 3.44
CA CYS A 905 0.27 -25.16 4.89
C CYS A 905 -0.23 -23.88 5.56
N LEU A 906 -1.18 -24.01 6.48
CA LEU A 906 -1.85 -22.88 7.13
C LEU A 906 -1.27 -22.62 8.52
N VAL A 907 -1.22 -21.35 8.90
CA VAL A 907 -0.64 -20.91 10.19
C VAL A 907 -1.42 -21.43 11.40
N ASP A 908 -2.70 -21.80 11.25
CA ASP A 908 -3.51 -22.40 12.31
C ASP A 908 -3.27 -23.92 12.50
N GLY A 909 -2.34 -24.49 11.73
CA GLY A 909 -1.95 -25.89 11.79
C GLY A 909 -2.67 -26.82 10.81
N HIS A 910 -3.53 -26.29 9.94
CA HIS A 910 -4.14 -27.10 8.89
C HIS A 910 -3.22 -27.30 7.69
N VAL A 911 -3.30 -28.50 7.10
CA VAL A 911 -2.72 -28.85 5.80
C VAL A 911 -3.87 -29.12 4.86
N VAL A 912 -3.85 -28.49 3.68
CA VAL A 912 -4.91 -28.60 2.69
C VAL A 912 -4.30 -29.02 1.36
N ALA A 913 -4.86 -30.04 0.74
CA ALA A 913 -4.56 -30.38 -0.65
C ALA A 913 -5.68 -29.90 -1.56
N LEU A 914 -5.33 -29.07 -2.53
CA LEU A 914 -6.22 -28.58 -3.58
C LEU A 914 -5.95 -29.34 -4.88
N ASP A 915 -6.99 -29.69 -5.63
CA ASP A 915 -6.83 -30.18 -6.99
C ASP A 915 -6.62 -29.04 -7.99
N SER A 916 -6.45 -29.41 -9.26
CA SER A 916 -6.27 -28.46 -10.37
C SER A 916 -7.47 -27.54 -10.62
N SER A 917 -8.63 -27.80 -10.01
CA SER A 917 -9.82 -26.93 -10.03
C SER A 917 -9.95 -26.03 -8.80
N GLY A 918 -9.05 -26.17 -7.83
CA GLY A 918 -9.09 -25.45 -6.56
C GLY A 918 -10.05 -26.06 -5.55
N CYS A 919 -10.50 -27.30 -5.74
CA CYS A 919 -11.33 -28.01 -4.76
C CYS A 919 -10.44 -28.70 -3.72
N ILE A 920 -10.88 -28.69 -2.46
CA ILE A 920 -10.18 -29.39 -1.37
C ILE A 920 -10.39 -30.90 -1.56
N VAL A 921 -9.30 -31.62 -1.82
CA VAL A 921 -9.26 -33.09 -1.91
C VAL A 921 -9.26 -33.69 -0.51
N TRP A 922 -8.40 -33.17 0.36
CA TRP A 922 -8.31 -33.55 1.76
C TRP A 922 -7.77 -32.39 2.60
N LYS A 923 -8.12 -32.41 3.89
CA LYS A 923 -7.68 -31.44 4.88
C LYS A 923 -7.34 -32.17 6.18
N TRP A 924 -6.18 -31.84 6.75
CA TRP A 924 -5.72 -32.41 8.02
C TRP A 924 -5.34 -31.32 9.00
N LYS A 925 -5.46 -31.58 10.31
CA LYS A 925 -5.04 -30.66 11.37
C LYS A 925 -3.88 -31.26 12.15
N THR A 926 -2.74 -30.58 12.12
CA THR A 926 -1.56 -30.96 12.91
C THR A 926 -1.69 -30.47 14.36
N GLY A 927 -0.79 -30.91 15.23
CA GLY A 927 -0.81 -30.53 16.65
C GLY A 927 -0.34 -29.10 16.95
N GLY A 928 0.02 -28.29 15.94
CA GLY A 928 0.44 -26.90 16.14
C GLY A 928 0.55 -26.10 14.83
N PRO A 929 0.83 -24.78 14.92
CA PRO A 929 0.99 -23.91 13.75
C PRO A 929 2.01 -24.41 12.72
N ILE A 930 1.78 -24.15 11.44
CA ILE A 930 2.72 -24.49 10.36
C ILE A 930 3.19 -23.22 9.67
N PHE A 931 4.51 -23.01 9.69
CA PHE A 931 5.18 -21.90 8.99
C PHE A 931 6.04 -22.40 7.82
N ALA A 932 6.44 -23.67 7.86
CA ALA A 932 7.20 -24.32 6.82
C ALA A 932 6.37 -24.61 5.57
N GLY A 933 7.02 -24.62 4.41
CA GLY A 933 6.43 -25.18 3.20
C GLY A 933 6.33 -26.70 3.29
N ALA A 934 5.45 -27.28 2.48
CA ALA A 934 5.42 -28.73 2.32
C ALA A 934 6.69 -29.21 1.60
N CYS A 935 7.15 -30.42 1.90
CA CYS A 935 8.24 -31.06 1.17
C CYS A 935 7.69 -32.26 0.38
N ILE A 936 7.79 -32.16 -0.95
CA ILE A 936 7.45 -33.22 -1.90
C ILE A 936 8.74 -33.58 -2.64
N SER A 937 9.06 -34.87 -2.73
CA SER A 937 10.28 -35.33 -3.38
C SER A 937 10.00 -36.51 -4.31
N SER A 938 10.74 -36.56 -5.42
CA SER A 938 10.71 -37.70 -6.34
C SER A 938 11.22 -38.99 -5.70
N ALA A 939 12.02 -38.88 -4.64
CA ALA A 939 12.53 -40.00 -3.86
C ALA A 939 11.47 -40.63 -2.93
N LEU A 940 10.40 -39.89 -2.60
CA LEU A 940 9.28 -40.32 -1.77
C LEU A 940 7.94 -39.92 -2.45
N PRO A 941 7.63 -40.45 -3.64
CA PRO A 941 6.60 -39.90 -4.52
C PRO A 941 5.18 -40.00 -3.97
N SER A 942 4.93 -40.90 -3.00
CA SER A 942 3.63 -41.10 -2.38
C SER A 942 3.41 -40.29 -1.10
N GLN A 943 4.40 -39.50 -0.67
CA GLN A 943 4.41 -38.82 0.63
C GLN A 943 4.54 -37.32 0.48
N VAL A 944 3.88 -36.58 1.37
CA VAL A 944 4.15 -35.16 1.61
C VAL A 944 4.57 -34.98 3.06
N LEU A 945 5.73 -34.34 3.27
CA LEU A 945 6.27 -34.10 4.60
C LEU A 945 5.94 -32.68 5.05
N ILE A 946 5.42 -32.57 6.28
CA ILE A 946 4.99 -31.30 6.87
C ILE A 946 5.65 -31.13 8.24
N CYS A 947 6.32 -30.00 8.44
CA CYS A 947 6.93 -29.66 9.72
C CYS A 947 6.04 -28.67 10.48
N SER A 948 5.72 -28.98 11.74
CA SER A 948 4.90 -28.10 12.60
C SER A 948 5.72 -27.50 13.75
N ARG A 949 5.29 -26.33 14.22
CA ARG A 949 5.90 -25.61 15.34
C ARG A 949 5.75 -26.34 16.69
N ASN A 950 4.94 -27.39 16.77
CA ASN A 950 4.90 -28.29 17.92
C ASN A 950 6.10 -29.26 18.00
N GLY A 951 7.01 -29.19 17.03
CA GLY A 951 8.20 -30.04 16.94
C GLY A 951 7.95 -31.41 16.30
N SER A 952 6.83 -31.58 15.61
CA SER A 952 6.49 -32.83 14.91
C SER A 952 6.68 -32.69 13.40
N VAL A 953 7.17 -33.77 12.79
CA VAL A 953 7.25 -33.98 11.35
C VAL A 953 6.21 -35.01 11.00
N TYR A 954 5.25 -34.61 10.17
CA TYR A 954 4.16 -35.44 9.70
C TYR A 954 4.44 -35.90 8.27
N SER A 955 4.14 -37.15 7.96
CA SER A 955 4.06 -37.64 6.59
C SER A 955 2.64 -38.05 6.25
N PHE A 956 2.09 -37.47 5.20
CA PHE A 956 0.76 -37.79 4.69
C PHE A 956 0.85 -38.50 3.35
N GLU A 957 -0.07 -39.43 3.11
CA GLU A 957 -0.32 -40.00 1.80
C GLU A 957 -0.86 -38.91 0.86
N MET A 958 -0.23 -38.75 -0.31
CA MET A 958 -0.52 -37.66 -1.24
C MET A 958 -2.00 -37.60 -1.70
N GLU A 959 -2.63 -38.75 -1.95
CA GLU A 959 -3.97 -38.81 -2.55
C GLU A 959 -5.11 -38.64 -1.53
N LYS A 960 -5.00 -39.30 -0.37
CA LYS A 960 -6.08 -39.34 0.63
C LYS A 960 -5.83 -38.46 1.85
N GLY A 961 -4.60 -37.99 2.04
CA GLY A 961 -4.20 -37.27 3.25
C GLY A 961 -4.15 -38.16 4.49
N GLU A 962 -4.05 -39.48 4.34
CA GLU A 962 -3.90 -40.39 5.48
C GLU A 962 -2.52 -40.20 6.12
N LEU A 963 -2.48 -40.06 7.45
CA LEU A 963 -1.21 -39.96 8.18
C LEU A 963 -0.46 -41.30 8.11
N LEU A 964 0.71 -41.30 7.46
CA LEU A 964 1.57 -42.47 7.30
C LEU A 964 2.47 -42.69 8.51
N TRP A 965 3.06 -41.60 9.02
CA TRP A 965 3.89 -41.60 10.22
C TRP A 965 4.07 -40.18 10.76
N GLU A 966 4.40 -40.09 12.04
CA GLU A 966 4.71 -38.85 12.76
C GLU A 966 5.94 -39.09 13.63
N VAL A 967 6.86 -38.14 13.63
CA VAL A 967 8.02 -38.12 14.54
C VAL A 967 8.12 -36.77 15.21
N ASN A 968 8.22 -36.75 16.53
CA ASN A 968 8.44 -35.54 17.31
C ASN A 968 9.90 -35.43 17.75
N VAL A 969 10.54 -34.29 17.47
CA VAL A 969 11.93 -33.99 17.84
C VAL A 969 12.09 -33.19 19.13
N GLY A 970 10.98 -32.75 19.73
CA GLY A 970 10.91 -32.06 21.02
C GLY A 970 11.03 -30.54 20.94
N ASP A 971 11.60 -30.00 19.86
CA ASP A 971 11.80 -28.56 19.68
C ASP A 971 10.97 -28.02 18.50
N PRO A 972 10.50 -26.75 18.55
CA PRO A 972 9.73 -26.15 17.47
C PRO A 972 10.42 -26.23 16.10
N ILE A 973 9.66 -26.44 15.04
CA ILE A 973 10.18 -26.43 13.66
C ILE A 973 9.47 -25.33 12.86
N THR A 974 10.25 -24.42 12.30
CA THR A 974 9.80 -23.36 11.37
C THR A 974 10.32 -23.56 9.95
N ALA A 975 11.36 -24.36 9.78
CA ALA A 975 11.99 -24.70 8.51
C ALA A 975 11.31 -25.90 7.82
N SER A 976 11.36 -25.93 6.49
CA SER A 976 10.84 -27.07 5.71
C SER A 976 11.81 -28.25 5.78
N ALA A 977 11.30 -29.47 5.75
CA ALA A 977 12.14 -30.66 5.59
C ALA A 977 12.77 -30.69 4.19
N TYR A 978 13.87 -31.43 4.03
CA TYR A 978 14.47 -31.70 2.73
C TYR A 978 14.84 -33.18 2.62
N VAL A 979 14.53 -33.79 1.48
CA VAL A 979 14.83 -35.21 1.19
C VAL A 979 16.05 -35.27 0.25
N ASP A 980 17.06 -36.07 0.59
CA ASP A 980 18.19 -36.29 -0.32
C ASP A 980 17.76 -37.22 -1.46
N GLU A 981 17.60 -36.65 -2.65
CA GLU A 981 17.22 -37.41 -3.85
C GLU A 981 18.40 -38.16 -4.48
N ASN A 982 19.64 -37.82 -4.10
CA ASN A 982 20.85 -38.27 -4.79
C ASN A 982 21.59 -39.37 -4.03
N LEU A 983 21.27 -39.56 -2.75
CA LEU A 983 21.89 -40.58 -1.90
C LEU A 983 20.90 -41.72 -1.63
N GLN A 984 21.30 -42.94 -1.95
CA GLN A 984 20.57 -44.15 -1.56
C GLN A 984 21.40 -44.94 -0.55
N LEU A 985 20.81 -45.27 0.59
CA LEU A 985 21.44 -46.19 1.53
C LEU A 985 20.96 -47.61 1.23
N VAL A 986 21.90 -48.51 0.95
CA VAL A 986 21.62 -49.91 0.61
C VAL A 986 22.10 -50.83 1.72
N SER A 987 21.32 -51.85 2.03
CA SER A 987 21.71 -52.93 2.95
C SER A 987 22.35 -54.09 2.19
N ASN A 988 23.29 -54.81 2.81
CA ASN A 988 23.96 -55.98 2.22
C ASN A 988 23.01 -57.16 1.88
N ASP A 989 21.74 -57.09 2.26
CA ASP A 989 20.73 -58.09 1.92
C ASP A 989 19.84 -57.59 0.76
N PRO A 990 19.87 -58.25 -0.41
CA PRO A 990 19.14 -57.82 -1.61
C PRO A 990 17.61 -57.93 -1.51
N SER A 991 17.08 -58.45 -0.39
CA SER A 991 15.64 -58.55 -0.12
C SER A 991 15.02 -57.31 0.55
N ILE A 992 15.83 -56.30 0.89
CA ILE A 992 15.45 -55.16 1.73
C ILE A 992 15.36 -53.86 0.92
N SER A 993 14.33 -53.05 1.22
CA SER A 993 14.04 -51.77 0.54
C SER A 993 15.17 -50.73 0.63
N VAL A 994 15.24 -49.86 -0.38
CA VAL A 994 16.11 -48.68 -0.44
C VAL A 994 15.73 -47.65 0.63
N ASP A 995 16.71 -47.21 1.42
CA ASP A 995 16.50 -46.21 2.47
C ASP A 995 16.72 -44.78 1.95
N ARG A 996 15.88 -43.83 2.41
CA ARG A 996 15.99 -42.38 2.12
C ARG A 996 16.33 -41.58 3.37
N LEU A 997 17.10 -40.51 3.19
CA LEU A 997 17.44 -39.58 4.25
C LEU A 997 16.60 -38.30 4.16
N VAL A 998 16.01 -37.91 5.27
CA VAL A 998 15.23 -36.67 5.43
C VAL A 998 15.90 -35.81 6.48
N CYS A 999 16.28 -34.60 6.08
CA CYS A 999 16.90 -33.59 6.94
C CYS A 999 15.84 -32.62 7.46
N VAL A 1000 15.86 -32.36 8.77
CA VAL A 1000 14.96 -31.44 9.46
C VAL A 1000 15.77 -30.59 10.42
N CYS A 1001 15.52 -29.29 10.41
CA CYS A 1001 16.14 -28.32 11.33
C CYS A 1001 15.09 -27.76 12.30
N THR A 1002 15.38 -27.76 13.59
CA THR A 1002 14.54 -27.12 14.62
C THR A 1002 14.95 -25.67 14.79
N SER A 1003 14.00 -24.84 15.22
CA SER A 1003 14.25 -23.42 15.49
C SER A 1003 15.32 -23.21 16.56
N SER A 1004 15.55 -24.20 17.44
CA SER A 1004 16.57 -24.21 18.50
C SER A 1004 18.00 -24.60 18.04
N GLY A 1005 18.23 -24.69 16.72
CA GLY A 1005 19.53 -25.03 16.13
C GLY A 1005 19.81 -26.53 15.98
N GLY A 1006 18.83 -27.40 16.25
CA GLY A 1006 18.98 -28.85 16.12
C GLY A 1006 18.82 -29.31 14.68
N ILE A 1007 19.76 -30.11 14.18
CA ILE A 1007 19.73 -30.77 12.87
C ILE A 1007 19.49 -32.25 13.11
N PHE A 1008 18.47 -32.80 12.45
CA PHE A 1008 18.04 -34.19 12.58
C PHE A 1008 18.00 -34.83 11.20
N LEU A 1009 18.66 -35.97 11.06
CA LEU A 1009 18.54 -36.81 9.86
C LEU A 1009 17.76 -38.05 10.21
N PHE A 1010 16.65 -38.26 9.51
CA PHE A 1010 15.82 -39.44 9.60
C PHE A 1010 16.07 -40.36 8.42
N ARG A 1011 16.20 -41.65 8.71
CA ARG A 1011 16.20 -42.73 7.74
C ARG A 1011 14.77 -43.27 7.62
N ILE A 1012 14.26 -43.33 6.39
CA ILE A 1012 12.95 -43.88 6.07
C ILE A 1012 13.14 -45.17 5.28
N ASN A 1013 12.59 -46.27 5.80
CA ASN A 1013 12.57 -47.59 5.17
C ASN A 1013 11.11 -47.99 4.82
N LEU A 1014 10.92 -48.62 3.66
CA LEU A 1014 9.64 -49.19 3.24
C LEU A 1014 9.62 -50.69 3.58
N ASP A 1015 8.98 -51.05 4.70
CA ASP A 1015 8.86 -52.46 5.06
C ASP A 1015 7.73 -53.10 4.23
N GLU A 1016 8.09 -53.80 3.14
CA GLU A 1016 7.16 -54.66 2.39
C GLU A 1016 6.89 -55.94 3.19
N GLY A 1017 6.21 -55.78 4.33
CA GLY A 1017 5.80 -56.89 5.17
C GLY A 1017 4.86 -57.83 4.42
N THR A 1018 5.25 -59.10 4.34
CA THR A 1018 4.41 -60.19 3.85
C THR A 1018 3.27 -60.46 4.84
N GLY A 1019 2.10 -59.84 4.65
CA GLY A 1019 0.86 -60.37 5.27
C GLY A 1019 -0.23 -59.42 5.76
N ASP A 1020 -0.14 -58.09 5.61
CA ASP A 1020 -1.29 -57.22 5.94
C ASP A 1020 -1.33 -55.98 5.05
N HIS A 1021 -2.52 -55.58 4.58
CA HIS A 1021 -2.72 -54.63 3.46
C HIS A 1021 -2.35 -53.16 3.77
N ARG A 1022 -1.49 -52.86 4.75
CA ARG A 1022 -1.00 -51.51 5.06
C ARG A 1022 0.53 -51.47 5.02
N LYS A 1023 1.08 -50.72 4.05
CA LYS A 1023 2.52 -50.40 3.97
C LYS A 1023 2.95 -49.73 5.28
N LYS A 1024 3.89 -50.31 6.02
CA LYS A 1024 4.37 -49.77 7.29
C LYS A 1024 5.73 -49.10 7.05
N TYR A 1025 5.78 -47.78 7.20
CA TYR A 1025 7.02 -47.03 7.11
C TYR A 1025 7.76 -47.10 8.45
N LEU A 1026 9.04 -47.47 8.40
CA LEU A 1026 9.91 -47.43 9.57
C LEU A 1026 10.76 -46.16 9.48
N VAL A 1027 10.55 -45.24 10.42
CA VAL A 1027 11.33 -44.00 10.51
C VAL A 1027 12.24 -44.06 11.71
N GLN A 1028 13.55 -43.92 11.47
CA GLN A 1028 14.57 -44.00 12.51
C GLN A 1028 15.44 -42.76 12.49
N LYS A 1029 15.75 -42.23 13.68
CA LYS A 1029 16.75 -41.16 13.81
C LYS A 1029 18.12 -41.74 13.45
N PHE A 1030 18.73 -41.21 12.39
CA PHE A 1030 19.99 -41.70 11.84
C PHE A 1030 21.20 -40.92 12.36
N ALA A 1031 21.11 -39.59 12.40
CA ALA A 1031 22.16 -38.71 12.90
C ALA A 1031 21.57 -37.39 13.45
N THR A 1032 22.31 -36.70 14.30
CA THR A 1032 21.90 -35.41 14.86
C THR A 1032 23.10 -34.53 15.18
N LEU A 1033 22.92 -33.22 15.05
CA LEU A 1033 23.90 -32.20 15.40
C LEU A 1033 23.16 -31.00 15.98
N LYS A 1034 23.78 -30.22 16.84
CA LYS A 1034 23.19 -28.98 17.38
C LYS A 1034 24.14 -27.82 17.10
N LEU A 1035 23.63 -26.80 16.44
CA LEU A 1035 24.30 -25.52 16.23
C LEU A 1035 24.13 -24.62 17.45
N GLU A 1036 24.95 -23.57 17.52
CA GLU A 1036 24.94 -22.64 18.66
C GLU A 1036 23.79 -21.62 18.58
N GLY A 1037 23.33 -21.28 17.37
CA GLY A 1037 22.25 -20.33 17.13
C GLY A 1037 20.94 -20.98 16.67
N ASP A 1038 19.89 -20.15 16.61
CA ASP A 1038 18.58 -20.54 16.07
C ASP A 1038 18.64 -20.76 14.55
N VAL A 1039 17.84 -21.69 14.04
CA VAL A 1039 17.79 -22.02 12.60
C VAL A 1039 16.39 -21.80 12.04
N PHE A 1040 16.27 -20.81 11.14
CA PHE A 1040 15.05 -20.53 10.37
C PHE A 1040 15.21 -20.89 8.88
N SER A 1041 16.46 -21.04 8.43
CA SER A 1041 16.84 -21.51 7.11
C SER A 1041 16.42 -22.98 6.92
N SER A 1042 15.77 -23.29 5.80
CA SER A 1042 15.51 -24.69 5.44
C SER A 1042 16.79 -25.36 4.95
N PRO A 1043 17.14 -26.56 5.44
CA PRO A 1043 18.35 -27.24 5.02
C PRO A 1043 18.26 -27.66 3.55
N VAL A 1044 19.40 -27.70 2.87
CA VAL A 1044 19.53 -28.38 1.57
C VAL A 1044 20.53 -29.51 1.73
N ILE A 1045 20.08 -30.75 1.49
CA ILE A 1045 20.95 -31.94 1.53
C ILE A 1045 21.12 -32.54 0.14
N ILE A 1046 22.38 -32.65 -0.31
CA ILE A 1046 22.72 -33.22 -1.62
C ILE A 1046 23.90 -34.16 -1.47
N GLY A 1047 23.67 -35.45 -1.69
CA GLY A 1047 24.73 -36.45 -1.66
C GLY A 1047 25.44 -36.46 -0.31
N GLY A 1048 24.67 -36.46 0.79
CA GLY A 1048 25.21 -36.50 2.15
C GLY A 1048 25.87 -35.22 2.66
N ARG A 1049 25.82 -34.09 1.93
CA ARG A 1049 26.22 -32.78 2.45
C ARG A 1049 25.01 -31.92 2.74
N ILE A 1050 24.95 -31.36 3.94
CA ILE A 1050 23.88 -30.48 4.43
C ILE A 1050 24.40 -29.04 4.45
N PHE A 1051 23.68 -28.13 3.80
CA PHE A 1051 23.92 -26.70 3.86
C PHE A 1051 22.78 -26.02 4.61
N VAL A 1052 23.11 -25.18 5.59
CA VAL A 1052 22.11 -24.50 6.43
C VAL A 1052 22.63 -23.16 6.95
N GLY A 1053 21.78 -22.14 6.87
CA GLY A 1053 22.01 -20.83 7.50
C GLY A 1053 21.58 -20.83 8.97
N CYS A 1054 22.35 -20.17 9.82
CA CYS A 1054 22.11 -20.11 11.26
C CYS A 1054 22.13 -18.65 11.74
N ARG A 1055 21.44 -18.37 12.83
CA ARG A 1055 21.44 -17.06 13.51
C ARG A 1055 22.62 -16.86 14.45
N ASP A 1056 23.61 -17.74 14.42
CA ASP A 1056 24.96 -17.50 14.97
C ASP A 1056 25.86 -16.72 13.99
N ASP A 1057 25.27 -16.15 12.94
CA ASP A 1057 25.90 -15.38 11.86
C ASP A 1057 26.70 -16.23 10.85
N TYR A 1058 26.53 -17.56 10.85
CA TYR A 1058 27.23 -18.45 9.93
C TYR A 1058 26.32 -19.23 8.95
N LEU A 1059 26.90 -19.52 7.80
CA LEU A 1059 26.45 -20.58 6.89
C LEU A 1059 27.30 -21.83 7.14
N HIS A 1060 26.65 -22.97 7.43
CA HIS A 1060 27.34 -24.23 7.75
C HIS A 1060 27.27 -25.23 6.60
N CYS A 1061 28.35 -25.97 6.41
CA CYS A 1061 28.39 -27.18 5.60
C CYS A 1061 28.75 -28.37 6.47
N ILE A 1062 27.85 -29.35 6.50
CA ILE A 1062 27.94 -30.51 7.37
C ILE A 1062 27.93 -31.77 6.51
N ALA A 1063 28.93 -32.62 6.69
CA ALA A 1063 28.97 -33.94 6.09
C ALA A 1063 28.25 -34.96 6.95
N VAL A 1064 27.53 -35.86 6.29
CA VAL A 1064 27.00 -37.09 6.86
C VAL A 1064 28.04 -38.19 6.64
N GLU A 1065 28.44 -38.88 7.69
CA GLU A 1065 29.37 -40.02 7.64
C GLU A 1065 28.74 -41.25 8.30
N THR A 1066 29.17 -42.46 7.91
CA THR A 1066 28.52 -43.76 8.23
C THR A 1066 29.45 -44.77 8.90
#